data_AF-A0A3E2GS42-F1
#
_entry.id   AF-A0A3E2GS42-F1
#
_cell.length_a   1.000
_cell.length_b   1.000
_cell.length_c   1.000
_cell.angle_alpha   90.00
_cell.angle_beta   90.00
_cell.angle_gamma   90.00
#
_symmetry.space_group_name_H-M   'P 1'
#
loop_
_entity.id
_entity.type
_entity.pdbx_description
1 polymer ?
#
loop_
_entity_poly.entity_id
_entity_poly.type
_entity_poly.pdbx_seq_one_letter_code
_entity_poly.pdbx_strand_id
1 'polypeptide(L)'
;MKHHLMIGTWTPPGAIFTVEFDDEALTLKLIKRTPIPQDEPISWMTFDHAKKNIYGAAMKKWSCFTVKSSTEIIHHSSHPMEHDPMASKSDTNTRAIFCLAAKKPPYCLYGNPFYDHASHGNVFSVDATGSLASNIQNYSYFPKAGIHGMVFDQSETYLYSADLRGNKIWTHKKDPATGTLELVGELDAPDPGDHPRWVELHPSGHYLYVLMEAGNRLGVYVIDEKTHLPVFTQITYPLVPPSNYAGFNTECPKMYRSDVVFLSHSAKYLFATARSNSRDVTGYIAAFALGLNGEILRQICLNPTPTSGGHSNAVSPCDWSDEWLALTDDQDGWVEMYRWRDEFLGLAVLLVSRFIHYSFKMAAAPGLLYVTMQPRPNLPFNEFTDWYNNEHGPLRLRLDFVANGFRGRAIDFDQPQNKGKAPEELPEWVAYYDCTDVNGMTTEPYTVLRKEGVRSQREIDVMSNIKVDRRIFDFVESRSATGFKPAEELDPSQPETSKQGNVILAVCITLHPGKEAEFYRWLKEEHLDMLSKIPGWLRTRRFITSSKIPNPNNRNDDEIEYLTIHEFGPENGIGGPEHQAAQNTPFSKEIKEHTIKTIIRRTYKLHYTFGPAPRDLAILENKDLKPFESCDKLTRTIPASPSTSWPAIESFITTPDKTDIPFRLEGNSDPNAPTIVLSNCILVEWGIWNSFITTFFSNPANKKYRILRYHTRGRTNNAGSTPVTMDLLADDIIALLNALRIPKPRP
;
A
#
# COMPACT_ATOMS: atom_id res chain seq x y z
N MET A 1 4.24 14.57 24.06
CA MET A 1 4.29 16.00 23.64
C MET A 1 3.76 16.18 22.22
N LYS A 2 3.25 17.39 21.92
CA LYS A 2 2.69 17.73 20.61
C LYS A 2 3.65 18.61 19.82
N HIS A 3 3.87 18.24 18.58
CA HIS A 3 4.77 18.88 17.62
C HIS A 3 3.97 19.33 16.40
N HIS A 4 4.47 20.31 15.65
CA HIS A 4 3.76 20.84 14.48
C HIS A 4 4.68 20.91 13.26
N LEU A 5 4.17 20.42 12.14
CA LEU A 5 4.82 20.44 10.84
C LEU A 5 4.01 21.33 9.90
N MET A 6 4.70 22.10 9.06
CA MET A 6 4.09 22.93 8.03
C MET A 6 4.44 22.35 6.67
N ILE A 7 3.43 22.12 5.84
CA ILE A 7 3.55 21.46 4.54
C ILE A 7 2.99 22.37 3.45
N GLY A 8 3.72 22.50 2.34
CA GLY A 8 3.33 23.25 1.15
C GLY A 8 2.60 22.39 0.13
N THR A 9 2.44 22.91 -1.09
CA THR A 9 1.82 22.17 -2.21
C THR A 9 2.53 22.44 -3.52
N TRP A 10 2.46 21.47 -4.44
CA TRP A 10 3.01 21.63 -5.78
C TRP A 10 2.11 22.47 -6.71
N THR A 11 0.79 22.42 -6.51
CA THR A 11 -0.23 23.01 -7.40
C THR A 11 -1.18 23.97 -6.67
N PRO A 12 -1.82 24.90 -7.41
CA PRO A 12 -2.91 25.75 -6.91
C PRO A 12 -4.13 24.93 -6.44
N PRO A 13 -4.99 25.50 -5.56
CA PRO A 13 -4.83 26.78 -4.89
C PRO A 13 -3.77 26.69 -3.77
N GLY A 14 -2.92 27.71 -3.68
CA GLY A 14 -1.89 27.80 -2.63
C GLY A 14 -2.47 27.65 -1.22
N ALA A 15 -1.83 26.82 -0.40
CA ALA A 15 -2.11 26.71 1.02
C ALA A 15 -0.87 26.24 1.81
N ILE A 16 -0.82 26.57 3.09
CA ILE A 16 0.07 25.96 4.07
C ILE A 16 -0.78 25.07 4.99
N PHE A 17 -0.42 23.80 5.12
CA PHE A 17 -1.07 22.85 5.99
C PHE A 17 -0.26 22.69 7.27
N THR A 18 -0.90 22.83 8.43
CA THR A 18 -0.28 22.52 9.72
C THR A 18 -0.78 21.17 10.20
N VAL A 19 0.15 20.23 10.36
CA VAL A 19 -0.09 18.90 10.92
C VAL A 19 0.49 18.84 12.33
N GLU A 20 -0.31 18.42 13.29
CA GLU A 20 0.12 18.10 14.66
C GLU A 20 0.55 16.64 14.72
N PHE A 21 1.74 16.39 15.28
CA PHE A 21 2.25 15.07 15.63
C PHE A 21 2.31 14.94 17.16
N ASP A 22 1.59 13.96 17.71
CA ASP A 22 1.67 13.61 19.13
C ASP A 22 2.64 12.42 19.29
N ASP A 23 3.80 12.65 19.89
CA ASP A 23 4.88 11.65 20.01
C ASP A 23 4.63 10.58 21.08
N GLU A 24 3.66 10.81 21.97
CA GLU A 24 3.23 9.85 23.00
C GLU A 24 2.11 8.97 22.45
N ALA A 25 1.09 9.59 21.85
CA ALA A 25 -0.03 8.87 21.27
C ALA A 25 0.31 8.23 19.91
N LEU A 26 1.42 8.65 19.28
CA LEU A 26 1.79 8.29 17.92
C LEU A 26 0.61 8.55 16.96
N THR A 27 0.16 9.80 16.94
CA THR A 27 -0.91 10.25 16.03
C THR A 27 -0.52 11.47 15.25
N LEU A 28 -1.04 11.57 14.02
CA LEU A 28 -0.94 12.75 13.17
C LEU A 28 -2.33 13.31 12.95
N LYS A 29 -2.46 14.63 13.03
CA LYS A 29 -3.73 15.33 12.83
C LYS A 29 -3.52 16.59 12.04
N LEU A 30 -4.26 16.75 10.93
CA LEU A 30 -4.34 18.05 10.28
C LEU A 30 -5.12 19.01 11.19
N ILE A 31 -4.45 20.04 11.69
CA ILE A 31 -5.07 21.01 12.61
C ILE A 31 -5.38 22.35 11.95
N LYS A 32 -4.74 22.67 10.82
CA LYS A 32 -5.00 23.91 10.10
C LYS A 32 -4.71 23.78 8.61
N ARG A 33 -5.58 24.37 7.79
CA ARG A 33 -5.28 24.76 6.41
C ARG A 33 -5.30 26.28 6.35
N THR A 34 -4.14 26.91 6.20
CA THR A 34 -4.00 28.36 6.05
C THR A 34 -4.03 28.67 4.55
N PRO A 35 -5.07 29.38 4.05
CA PRO A 35 -5.07 29.83 2.66
C PRO A 35 -3.97 30.89 2.48
N ILE A 36 -3.26 30.81 1.35
CA ILE A 36 -2.29 31.81 0.89
C ILE A 36 -2.73 32.26 -0.52
N PRO A 37 -2.04 33.20 -1.20
CA PRO A 37 -2.40 33.59 -2.57
C PRO A 37 -2.54 32.37 -3.48
N GLN A 38 -3.63 32.33 -4.27
CA GLN A 38 -4.07 31.09 -4.93
C GLN A 38 -3.06 30.57 -5.95
N ASP A 39 -2.39 31.48 -6.65
CA ASP A 39 -1.38 31.24 -7.68
C ASP A 39 0.05 31.13 -7.12
N GLU A 40 0.20 31.13 -5.79
CA GLU A 40 1.48 31.02 -5.09
C GLU A 40 1.59 29.73 -4.22
N PRO A 41 1.28 28.52 -4.74
CA PRO A 41 1.56 27.28 -4.02
C PRO A 41 3.07 27.15 -3.76
N ILE A 42 3.41 26.79 -2.51
CA ILE A 42 4.77 26.74 -2.03
C ILE A 42 5.32 25.31 -2.21
N SER A 43 6.22 25.13 -3.18
CA SER A 43 6.85 23.83 -3.44
C SER A 43 8.01 23.51 -2.48
N TRP A 44 8.59 24.54 -1.88
CA TRP A 44 9.65 24.42 -0.87
C TRP A 44 9.49 25.55 0.15
N MET A 45 9.59 25.22 1.44
CA MET A 45 9.54 26.21 2.51
C MET A 45 10.62 25.98 3.55
N THR A 46 11.05 27.07 4.18
CA THR A 46 11.96 27.03 5.33
C THR A 46 11.52 28.03 6.38
N PHE A 47 11.78 27.70 7.64
CA PHE A 47 11.70 28.67 8.72
C PHE A 47 12.91 29.61 8.70
N ASP A 48 12.75 30.79 9.29
CA ASP A 48 13.86 31.60 9.76
C ASP A 48 14.53 30.98 11.00
N HIS A 49 15.63 31.59 11.44
CA HIS A 49 16.44 31.14 12.58
C HIS A 49 15.65 31.04 13.90
N ALA A 50 14.55 31.78 14.05
CA ALA A 50 13.74 31.84 15.27
C ALA A 50 12.40 31.08 15.14
N LYS A 51 12.14 30.45 13.98
CA LYS A 51 10.83 29.87 13.61
C LYS A 51 9.66 30.85 13.78
N LYS A 52 9.92 32.15 13.57
CA LYS A 52 8.93 33.25 13.60
C LYS A 52 8.46 33.63 12.21
N ASN A 53 9.18 33.24 11.18
CA ASN A 53 8.79 33.47 9.79
C ASN A 53 8.95 32.18 8.97
N ILE A 54 8.07 32.01 7.99
CA ILE A 54 8.19 31.01 6.92
C ILE A 54 8.48 31.75 5.63
N TYR A 55 9.49 31.28 4.90
CA TYR A 55 9.77 31.71 3.53
C TYR A 55 9.39 30.59 2.56
N GLY A 56 8.79 30.96 1.43
CA GLY A 56 8.31 30.02 0.42
C GLY A 56 8.88 30.28 -0.96
N ALA A 57 9.32 29.20 -1.61
CA ALA A 57 9.53 29.16 -3.06
C ALA A 57 8.18 28.90 -3.74
N ALA A 58 7.52 29.97 -4.19
CA ALA A 58 6.09 29.97 -4.50
C ALA A 58 5.83 30.36 -5.96
N MET A 59 5.95 29.38 -6.85
CA MET A 59 5.77 29.56 -8.30
C MET A 59 6.65 30.66 -8.88
N LYS A 60 6.12 31.88 -9.02
CA LYS A 60 6.81 33.04 -9.60
C LYS A 60 7.33 34.03 -8.55
N LYS A 61 7.18 33.69 -7.28
CA LYS A 61 7.38 34.58 -6.13
C LYS A 61 8.23 33.93 -5.04
N TRP A 62 8.87 34.80 -4.27
CA TRP A 62 9.46 34.51 -2.97
C TRP A 62 8.52 35.07 -1.90
N SER A 63 7.78 34.19 -1.23
CA SER A 63 6.75 34.58 -0.26
C SER A 63 7.27 34.54 1.17
N CYS A 64 6.72 35.40 2.02
CA CYS A 64 7.05 35.53 3.43
C CYS A 64 5.79 35.52 4.29
N PHE A 65 5.80 34.74 5.36
CA PHE A 65 4.69 34.62 6.30
C PHE A 65 5.19 34.76 7.73
N THR A 66 4.48 35.55 8.54
CA THR A 66 4.72 35.61 9.98
C THR A 66 4.00 34.44 10.68
N VAL A 67 4.70 33.75 11.57
CA VAL A 67 4.19 32.64 12.37
C VAL A 67 4.01 33.08 13.81
N LYS A 68 2.76 33.34 14.20
CA LYS A 68 2.43 33.68 15.59
C LYS A 68 2.20 32.44 16.44
N SER A 69 1.62 31.40 15.84
CA SER A 69 1.42 30.07 16.43
C SER A 69 1.33 29.02 15.33
N SER A 70 1.25 27.74 15.70
CA SER A 70 1.08 26.65 14.73
C SER A 70 -0.18 26.78 13.87
N THR A 71 -1.19 27.54 14.30
CA THR A 71 -2.47 27.73 13.58
C THR A 71 -2.72 29.16 13.10
N GLU A 72 -1.81 30.09 13.38
CA GLU A 72 -1.87 31.50 12.96
C GLU A 72 -0.61 31.84 12.16
N ILE A 73 -0.71 31.61 10.84
CA ILE A 73 0.31 31.92 9.83
C ILE A 73 -0.29 33.03 8.95
N ILE A 74 0.40 34.17 8.86
CA ILE A 74 -0.13 35.37 8.20
C ILE A 74 0.80 35.73 7.05
N HIS A 75 0.25 35.82 5.83
CA HIS A 75 0.99 36.32 4.67
C HIS A 75 1.42 37.77 4.88
N HIS A 76 2.70 38.04 4.66
CA HIS A 76 3.28 39.37 4.85
C HIS A 76 3.67 40.02 3.52
N SER A 77 4.43 39.31 2.68
CA SER A 77 4.90 39.83 1.39
C SER A 77 5.15 38.70 0.39
N SER A 78 5.12 39.05 -0.91
CA SER A 78 5.52 38.17 -2.02
C SER A 78 6.32 38.98 -3.03
N HIS A 79 7.60 38.65 -3.17
CA HIS A 79 8.52 39.34 -4.09
C HIS A 79 8.62 38.57 -5.41
N PRO A 80 8.47 39.22 -6.58
CA PRO A 80 8.67 38.57 -7.88
C PRO A 80 10.12 38.14 -8.12
N MET A 81 10.30 37.16 -8.99
CA MET A 81 11.60 36.82 -9.57
C MET A 81 12.00 37.90 -10.61
N GLU A 82 12.86 38.83 -10.20
CA GLU A 82 13.27 39.99 -11.01
C GLU A 82 14.70 39.90 -11.59
N HIS A 83 15.39 38.77 -11.39
CA HIS A 83 16.74 38.58 -11.94
C HIS A 83 16.77 38.48 -13.47
N ASP A 84 15.66 38.10 -14.10
CA ASP A 84 15.49 38.05 -15.56
C ASP A 84 14.09 38.60 -15.92
N PRO A 85 13.96 39.47 -16.94
CA PRO A 85 12.67 40.03 -17.37
C PRO A 85 11.59 38.99 -17.75
N MET A 86 12.00 37.76 -18.05
CA MET A 86 11.12 36.65 -18.41
C MET A 86 10.78 35.74 -17.21
N ALA A 87 11.56 35.78 -16.12
CA ALA A 87 11.40 34.86 -15.00
C ALA A 87 10.04 35.00 -14.30
N SER A 88 9.56 36.23 -14.11
CA SER A 88 8.28 36.51 -13.44
C SER A 88 7.05 36.39 -14.34
N LYS A 89 7.22 36.22 -15.66
CA LYS A 89 6.09 36.10 -16.59
C LYS A 89 5.35 34.78 -16.37
N SER A 90 4.03 34.83 -16.51
CA SER A 90 3.15 33.68 -16.27
C SER A 90 3.24 32.61 -17.37
N ASP A 91 3.70 32.97 -18.57
CA ASP A 91 3.82 32.09 -19.74
C ASP A 91 5.16 31.35 -19.83
N THR A 92 6.12 31.65 -18.95
CA THR A 92 7.41 30.95 -18.87
C THR A 92 7.37 29.78 -17.91
N ASN A 93 8.24 28.79 -18.10
CA ASN A 93 8.37 27.65 -17.18
C ASN A 93 9.22 27.95 -15.93
N THR A 94 9.84 29.14 -15.83
CA THR A 94 10.69 29.53 -14.70
C THR A 94 9.93 29.43 -13.38
N ARG A 95 10.52 28.79 -12.37
CA ARG A 95 9.87 28.57 -11.08
C ARG A 95 10.84 28.79 -9.93
N ALA A 96 10.43 29.49 -8.89
CA ALA A 96 11.11 29.46 -7.59
C ALA A 96 11.07 28.02 -7.05
N ILE A 97 12.21 27.36 -6.93
CA ILE A 97 12.25 25.92 -6.58
C ILE A 97 12.78 25.65 -5.17
N PHE A 98 13.71 26.48 -4.69
CA PHE A 98 14.38 26.28 -3.42
C PHE A 98 14.71 27.62 -2.78
N CYS A 99 14.61 27.69 -1.45
CA CYS A 99 15.12 28.81 -0.67
C CYS A 99 15.76 28.32 0.64
N LEU A 100 16.81 29.03 1.05
CA LEU A 100 17.59 28.76 2.26
C LEU A 100 17.65 30.03 3.11
N ALA A 101 17.22 29.96 4.36
CA ALA A 101 17.33 31.08 5.30
C ALA A 101 18.64 30.97 6.09
N ALA A 102 19.43 32.04 6.12
CA ALA A 102 20.60 32.11 6.99
C ALA A 102 20.17 32.10 8.47
N LYS A 103 20.92 31.34 9.26
CA LYS A 103 20.80 31.24 10.72
C LYS A 103 21.68 32.24 11.45
N LYS A 104 22.57 32.94 10.75
CA LYS A 104 23.42 34.01 11.31
C LYS A 104 23.14 35.36 10.65
N PRO A 105 23.45 36.47 11.34
CA PRO A 105 23.37 37.80 10.74
C PRO A 105 24.07 37.87 9.37
N PRO A 106 23.49 38.60 8.40
CA PRO A 106 22.29 39.45 8.51
C PRO A 106 20.96 38.71 8.27
N TYR A 107 20.90 37.38 8.39
CA TYR A 107 19.69 36.55 8.27
C TYR A 107 19.00 36.62 6.90
N CYS A 108 19.76 36.88 5.84
CA CYS A 108 19.24 36.90 4.47
C CYS A 108 18.59 35.57 4.05
N LEU A 109 17.69 35.66 3.08
CA LEU A 109 17.14 34.52 2.35
C LEU A 109 17.84 34.37 1.01
N TYR A 110 18.24 33.14 0.67
CA TYR A 110 18.90 32.79 -0.59
C TYR A 110 17.94 31.94 -1.43
N GLY A 111 17.44 32.49 -2.52
CA GLY A 111 16.45 31.86 -3.39
C GLY A 111 17.04 31.40 -4.73
N ASN A 112 16.63 30.22 -5.19
CA ASN A 112 17.00 29.66 -6.48
C ASN A 112 15.79 29.52 -7.42
N PRO A 113 15.75 30.26 -8.54
CA PRO A 113 14.87 29.93 -9.65
C PRO A 113 15.34 28.64 -10.34
N PHE A 114 14.44 28.01 -11.10
CA PHE A 114 14.70 26.78 -11.84
C PHE A 114 13.96 26.77 -13.18
N TYR A 115 14.33 25.82 -14.05
CA TYR A 115 13.98 25.77 -15.48
C TYR A 115 14.65 26.88 -16.28
N ASP A 116 13.98 27.43 -17.29
CA ASP A 116 14.57 28.46 -18.15
C ASP A 116 14.60 29.80 -17.42
N HIS A 117 15.47 30.73 -17.85
CA HIS A 117 15.66 32.02 -17.18
C HIS A 117 16.04 31.90 -15.70
N ALA A 118 16.83 30.89 -15.33
CA ALA A 118 17.20 30.56 -13.94
C ALA A 118 18.70 30.71 -13.64
N SER A 119 19.42 31.50 -14.42
CA SER A 119 20.90 31.61 -14.39
C SER A 119 21.48 32.39 -13.19
N HIS A 120 20.64 32.79 -12.22
CA HIS A 120 21.03 33.62 -11.08
C HIS A 120 20.46 33.05 -9.79
N GLY A 121 21.18 33.22 -8.68
CA GLY A 121 20.58 33.15 -7.34
C GLY A 121 20.12 34.53 -6.88
N ASN A 122 19.11 34.57 -6.01
CA ASN A 122 18.59 35.80 -5.41
C ASN A 122 18.96 35.87 -3.93
N VAL A 123 19.43 37.02 -3.46
CA VAL A 123 19.66 37.30 -2.04
C VAL A 123 18.68 38.35 -1.58
N PHE A 124 17.84 38.02 -0.61
CA PHE A 124 16.91 38.94 0.01
C PHE A 124 17.38 39.32 1.41
N SER A 125 17.38 40.63 1.69
CA SER A 125 17.49 41.13 3.05
C SER A 125 16.17 40.92 3.82
N VAL A 126 16.27 40.89 5.14
CA VAL A 126 15.12 40.85 6.04
C VAL A 126 15.10 42.08 6.94
N ASP A 127 13.92 42.50 7.35
CA ASP A 127 13.76 43.57 8.35
C ASP A 127 14.00 43.05 9.78
N ALA A 128 13.85 43.92 10.77
CA ALA A 128 14.04 43.58 12.19
C ALA A 128 13.05 42.50 12.71
N THR A 129 11.96 42.23 11.98
CA THR A 129 10.98 41.19 12.31
C THR A 129 11.28 39.86 11.60
N GLY A 130 12.27 39.85 10.70
CA GLY A 130 12.58 38.71 9.81
C GLY A 130 11.74 38.69 8.53
N SER A 131 10.94 39.71 8.26
CA SER A 131 10.13 39.77 7.03
C SER A 131 10.99 40.13 5.81
N LEU A 132 10.71 39.55 4.64
CA LEU A 132 11.48 39.84 3.41
C LEU A 132 11.34 41.31 3.00
N ALA A 133 12.47 42.04 3.02
CA ALA A 133 12.51 43.47 2.78
C ALA A 133 12.80 43.80 1.30
N SER A 134 13.96 43.41 0.77
CA SER A 134 14.34 43.69 -0.62
C SER A 134 15.32 42.66 -1.17
N ASN A 135 15.28 42.44 -2.49
CA ASN A 135 16.33 41.74 -3.21
C ASN A 135 17.59 42.63 -3.28
N ILE A 136 18.64 42.24 -2.57
CA ILE A 136 19.89 43.00 -2.47
C ILE A 136 20.96 42.51 -3.46
N GLN A 137 20.78 41.33 -4.06
CA GLN A 137 21.70 40.79 -5.05
C GLN A 137 21.08 39.71 -5.92
N ASN A 138 21.30 39.83 -7.23
CA ASN A 138 21.16 38.73 -8.17
C ASN A 138 22.56 38.30 -8.63
N TYR A 139 23.12 37.26 -8.02
CA TYR A 139 24.46 36.78 -8.36
C TYR A 139 24.37 35.74 -9.47
N SER A 140 25.21 35.88 -10.49
CA SER A 140 25.16 35.04 -11.68
C SER A 140 25.90 33.72 -11.48
N TYR A 141 25.30 32.65 -11.99
CA TYR A 141 26.00 31.42 -12.34
C TYR A 141 26.38 31.49 -13.83
N PHE A 142 26.07 30.45 -14.61
CA PHE A 142 26.15 30.47 -16.07
C PHE A 142 24.74 30.35 -16.70
N PRO A 143 24.57 30.66 -18.01
CA PRO A 143 23.26 30.82 -18.62
C PRO A 143 22.28 29.62 -18.53
N LYS A 144 22.78 28.39 -18.37
CA LYS A 144 21.94 27.17 -18.28
C LYS A 144 21.92 26.56 -16.88
N ALA A 145 22.42 27.27 -15.87
CA ALA A 145 22.37 26.81 -14.49
C ALA A 145 20.92 26.51 -14.06
N GLY A 146 20.78 25.51 -13.20
CA GLY A 146 19.54 25.18 -12.53
C GLY A 146 19.87 24.68 -11.14
N ILE A 147 19.93 25.59 -10.18
CA ILE A 147 20.27 25.26 -8.80
C ILE A 147 19.03 24.71 -8.10
N HIS A 148 19.14 23.52 -7.51
CA HIS A 148 17.99 22.87 -6.87
C HIS A 148 18.12 22.76 -5.34
N GLY A 149 19.33 22.88 -4.79
CA GLY A 149 19.58 22.84 -3.35
C GLY A 149 20.89 23.54 -2.99
N MET A 150 20.96 24.09 -1.78
CA MET A 150 22.16 24.74 -1.24
C MET A 150 22.34 24.46 0.24
N VAL A 151 23.58 24.51 0.72
CA VAL A 151 23.92 24.39 2.13
C VAL A 151 25.06 25.33 2.49
N PHE A 152 24.97 25.98 3.66
CA PHE A 152 26.07 26.75 4.22
C PHE A 152 27.02 25.85 5.00
N ASP A 153 28.28 26.27 5.11
CA ASP A 153 29.12 25.78 6.18
C ASP A 153 28.63 26.25 7.57
N GLN A 154 29.12 25.62 8.64
CA GLN A 154 28.68 25.93 10.00
C GLN A 154 28.96 27.39 10.39
N SER A 155 29.98 28.02 9.76
CA SER A 155 30.27 29.44 9.97
C SER A 155 29.32 30.37 9.21
N GLU A 156 28.60 29.85 8.22
CA GLU A 156 27.87 30.55 7.17
C GLU A 156 28.73 31.54 6.37
N THR A 157 30.00 31.21 6.17
CA THR A 157 30.95 31.97 5.35
C THR A 157 30.97 31.46 3.91
N TYR A 158 30.74 30.17 3.70
CA TYR A 158 30.71 29.55 2.37
C TYR A 158 29.39 28.86 2.10
N LEU A 159 28.84 29.10 0.91
CA LEU A 159 27.62 28.49 0.40
C LEU A 159 27.96 27.53 -0.74
N TYR A 160 27.49 26.30 -0.62
CA TYR A 160 27.61 25.28 -1.67
C TYR A 160 26.28 25.10 -2.38
N SER A 161 26.28 25.09 -3.71
CA SER A 161 25.07 25.00 -4.53
C SER A 161 25.11 23.82 -5.48
N ALA A 162 24.05 23.01 -5.49
CA ALA A 162 23.87 21.87 -6.39
C ALA A 162 23.21 22.30 -7.70
N ASP A 163 23.97 22.26 -8.80
CA ASP A 163 23.48 22.63 -10.13
C ASP A 163 23.09 21.40 -10.94
N LEU A 164 21.79 21.16 -10.99
CA LEU A 164 21.20 19.99 -11.63
C LEU A 164 21.35 20.07 -13.14
N ARG A 165 21.05 21.23 -13.74
CA ARG A 165 21.12 21.42 -15.20
C ARG A 165 22.56 21.59 -15.70
N GLY A 166 23.41 22.17 -14.88
CA GLY A 166 24.83 22.37 -15.18
C GLY A 166 25.74 21.21 -14.82
N ASN A 167 25.20 20.20 -14.13
CA ASN A 167 25.92 19.01 -13.67
C ASN A 167 27.18 19.36 -12.85
N LYS A 168 27.05 20.26 -11.87
CA LYS A 168 28.18 20.77 -11.09
C LYS A 168 27.81 21.26 -9.71
N ILE A 169 28.82 21.55 -8.91
CA ILE A 169 28.73 22.11 -7.56
C ILE A 169 29.42 23.47 -7.57
N TRP A 170 28.75 24.49 -7.05
CA TRP A 170 29.30 25.84 -6.94
C TRP A 170 29.68 26.15 -5.51
N THR A 171 30.71 26.97 -5.33
CA THR A 171 31.11 27.50 -4.03
C THR A 171 31.12 29.02 -4.08
N HIS A 172 30.37 29.65 -3.18
CA HIS A 172 30.35 31.10 -3.00
C HIS A 172 30.79 31.48 -1.60
N LYS A 173 31.41 32.65 -1.45
CA LYS A 173 31.75 33.26 -0.17
C LYS A 173 30.72 34.34 0.17
N LYS A 174 30.20 34.30 1.40
CA LYS A 174 29.27 35.28 1.95
C LYS A 174 30.02 36.45 2.57
N ASP A 175 29.65 37.66 2.20
CA ASP A 175 30.01 38.86 2.95
C ASP A 175 29.25 38.86 4.30
N PRO A 176 29.94 38.90 5.45
CA PRO A 176 29.30 38.78 6.75
C PRO A 176 28.49 40.02 7.15
N ALA A 177 28.73 41.18 6.53
CA ALA A 177 28.03 42.43 6.83
C ALA A 177 26.75 42.58 5.99
N THR A 178 26.82 42.27 4.69
CA THR A 178 25.71 42.48 3.75
C THR A 178 24.92 41.21 3.46
N GLY A 179 25.53 40.03 3.62
CA GLY A 179 24.97 38.74 3.19
C GLY A 179 25.10 38.47 1.68
N THR A 180 25.74 39.36 0.92
CA THR A 180 25.95 39.15 -0.52
C THR A 180 27.00 38.07 -0.78
N LEU A 181 26.90 37.39 -1.93
CA LEU A 181 27.74 36.27 -2.32
C LEU A 181 28.72 36.65 -3.43
N GLU A 182 29.94 36.14 -3.33
CA GLU A 182 30.98 36.21 -4.36
C GLU A 182 31.39 34.80 -4.77
N LEU A 183 31.58 34.57 -6.07
CA LEU A 183 31.99 33.26 -6.59
C LEU A 183 33.43 32.93 -6.15
N VAL A 184 33.61 31.74 -5.57
CA VAL A 184 34.94 31.19 -5.26
C VAL A 184 35.38 30.21 -6.35
N GLY A 185 34.47 29.34 -6.78
CA GLY A 185 34.76 28.36 -7.83
C GLY A 185 33.61 27.40 -8.09
N GLU A 186 33.85 26.50 -9.05
CA GLU A 186 32.92 25.44 -9.46
C GLU A 186 33.67 24.12 -9.62
N LEU A 187 32.94 23.01 -9.49
CA LEU A 187 33.43 21.66 -9.67
C LEU A 187 32.39 20.84 -10.45
N ASP A 188 32.78 20.30 -11.60
CA ASP A 188 31.91 19.41 -12.36
C ASP A 188 31.61 18.12 -11.59
N ALA A 189 30.39 17.60 -11.74
CA ALA A 189 30.02 16.32 -11.18
C ALA A 189 30.84 15.17 -11.83
N PRO A 190 31.07 14.05 -11.12
CA PRO A 190 31.98 13.01 -11.57
C PRO A 190 31.54 12.31 -12.85
N ASP A 191 30.23 12.17 -13.06
CA ASP A 191 29.65 11.56 -14.25
C ASP A 191 28.69 12.53 -14.97
N PRO A 192 28.68 12.58 -16.32
CA PRO A 192 27.73 13.38 -17.09
C PRO A 192 26.25 13.10 -16.80
N GLY A 193 25.92 11.93 -16.24
CA GLY A 193 24.57 11.51 -15.87
C GLY A 193 24.20 11.75 -14.41
N ASP A 194 25.02 12.43 -13.60
CA ASP A 194 24.76 12.60 -12.17
C ASP A 194 23.63 13.60 -11.87
N HIS A 195 23.79 14.84 -12.34
CA HIS A 195 22.92 15.99 -12.08
C HIS A 195 22.72 16.28 -10.58
N PRO A 196 23.68 16.97 -9.92
CA PRO A 196 23.57 17.37 -8.51
C PRO A 196 22.27 18.12 -8.21
N ARG A 197 21.43 17.59 -7.32
CA ARG A 197 20.15 18.19 -6.93
C ARG A 197 20.16 18.74 -5.52
N TRP A 198 20.85 18.06 -4.61
CA TRP A 198 20.89 18.41 -3.19
C TRP A 198 22.29 18.31 -2.64
N VAL A 199 22.59 19.13 -1.63
CA VAL A 199 23.86 19.13 -0.91
C VAL A 199 23.60 19.24 0.58
N GLU A 200 24.40 18.55 1.38
CA GLU A 200 24.37 18.60 2.84
C GLU A 200 25.81 18.56 3.37
N LEU A 201 26.13 19.37 4.37
CA LEU A 201 27.50 19.49 4.90
C LEU A 201 27.54 19.03 6.35
N HIS A 202 28.49 18.14 6.67
CA HIS A 202 28.71 17.73 8.05
C HIS A 202 29.15 18.91 8.94
N PRO A 203 28.71 19.01 10.21
CA PRO A 203 29.07 20.13 11.09
C PRO A 203 30.56 20.28 11.40
N SER A 204 31.37 19.25 11.15
CA SER A 204 32.84 19.35 11.17
C SER A 204 33.39 20.32 10.11
N GLY A 205 32.63 20.57 9.04
CA GLY A 205 33.07 21.32 7.86
C GLY A 205 33.95 20.53 6.89
N HIS A 206 34.28 19.27 7.20
CA HIS A 206 35.24 18.48 6.40
C HIS A 206 34.59 17.70 5.25
N TYR A 207 33.32 17.29 5.38
CA TYR A 207 32.64 16.44 4.38
C TYR A 207 31.36 17.09 3.86
N LEU A 208 31.24 17.07 2.53
CA LEU A 208 30.06 17.47 1.78
C LEU A 208 29.47 16.24 1.09
N TYR A 209 28.17 16.02 1.29
CA TYR A 209 27.41 14.96 0.63
C TYR A 209 26.59 15.58 -0.50
N VAL A 210 26.76 15.06 -1.71
CA VAL A 210 26.12 15.58 -2.91
C VAL A 210 25.20 14.52 -3.48
N LEU A 211 23.90 14.77 -3.47
CA LEU A 211 22.89 13.87 -4.04
C LEU A 211 22.71 14.16 -5.53
N MET A 212 22.84 13.10 -6.34
CA MET A 212 22.80 13.14 -7.79
C MET A 212 21.42 12.65 -8.27
N GLU A 213 20.58 13.54 -8.83
CA GLU A 213 19.19 13.19 -9.19
C GLU A 213 19.13 12.06 -10.21
N ALA A 214 19.82 12.23 -11.34
CA ALA A 214 19.80 11.26 -12.43
C ALA A 214 20.73 10.08 -12.15
N GLY A 215 21.86 10.33 -11.47
CA GLY A 215 22.80 9.30 -11.07
C GLY A 215 22.24 8.34 -10.02
N ASN A 216 21.16 8.71 -9.33
CA ASN A 216 20.51 7.97 -8.25
C ASN A 216 21.51 7.47 -7.19
N ARG A 217 22.46 8.34 -6.83
CA ARG A 217 23.55 8.05 -5.91
C ARG A 217 23.93 9.26 -5.07
N LEU A 218 24.51 9.00 -3.92
CA LEU A 218 25.11 10.00 -3.04
C LEU A 218 26.63 10.00 -3.26
N GLY A 219 27.19 11.11 -3.72
CA GLY A 219 28.63 11.31 -3.83
C GLY A 219 29.21 11.94 -2.57
N VAL A 220 30.40 11.49 -2.16
CA VAL A 220 31.10 11.98 -0.96
C VAL A 220 32.28 12.86 -1.36
N TYR A 221 32.36 14.05 -0.78
CA TYR A 221 33.40 15.05 -1.04
C TYR A 221 34.05 15.45 0.28
N VAL A 222 35.33 15.79 0.23
CA VAL A 222 36.01 16.51 1.30
C VAL A 222 36.13 17.98 0.93
N ILE A 223 36.09 18.88 1.90
CA ILE A 223 36.33 20.31 1.67
C ILE A 223 37.83 20.59 1.80
N ASP A 224 38.43 21.18 0.78
CA ASP A 224 39.81 21.66 0.85
C ASP A 224 39.89 22.88 1.78
N GLU A 225 40.68 22.79 2.87
CA GLU A 225 40.72 23.84 3.90
C GLU A 225 41.27 25.18 3.42
N LYS A 226 41.99 25.23 2.29
CA LYS A 226 42.62 26.46 1.78
C LYS A 226 41.72 27.19 0.80
N THR A 227 41.11 26.44 -0.11
CA THR A 227 40.27 26.95 -1.19
C THR A 227 38.79 26.95 -0.83
N HIS A 228 38.41 26.16 0.17
CA HIS A 228 37.02 25.84 0.52
C HIS A 228 36.23 25.18 -0.61
N LEU A 229 36.91 24.68 -1.65
CA LEU A 229 36.26 23.95 -2.71
C LEU A 229 36.09 22.48 -2.30
N PRO A 230 34.96 21.85 -2.66
CA PRO A 230 34.81 20.42 -2.49
C PRO A 230 35.78 19.66 -3.42
N VAL A 231 36.21 18.48 -2.98
CA VAL A 231 37.06 17.56 -3.73
C VAL A 231 36.44 16.17 -3.66
N PHE A 232 36.13 15.58 -4.81
CA PHE A 232 35.45 14.29 -4.87
C PHE A 232 36.35 13.16 -4.36
N THR A 233 35.85 12.37 -3.40
CA THR A 233 36.61 11.27 -2.78
C THR A 233 36.60 9.98 -3.62
N GLN A 234 35.89 9.97 -4.75
CA GLN A 234 35.58 8.78 -5.55
C GLN A 234 34.65 7.76 -4.86
N ILE A 235 34.07 8.13 -3.71
CA ILE A 235 33.12 7.28 -2.99
C ILE A 235 31.70 7.69 -3.36
N THR A 236 30.88 6.71 -3.74
CA THR A 236 29.44 6.88 -3.98
C THR A 236 28.63 5.77 -3.34
N TYR A 237 27.41 6.08 -2.92
CA TYR A 237 26.45 5.10 -2.41
C TYR A 237 25.16 5.11 -3.25
N PRO A 238 24.56 3.94 -3.55
CA PRO A 238 23.32 3.87 -4.30
C PRO A 238 22.13 4.38 -3.47
N LEU A 239 21.24 5.12 -4.12
CA LEU A 239 19.97 5.59 -3.53
C LEU A 239 18.74 4.84 -4.07
N VAL A 240 18.96 3.88 -4.96
CA VAL A 240 17.98 2.91 -5.47
C VAL A 240 18.65 1.54 -5.58
N PRO A 241 17.88 0.42 -5.54
CA PRO A 241 18.45 -0.91 -5.69
C PRO A 241 19.30 -1.05 -6.96
N PRO A 242 20.47 -1.69 -6.87
CA PRO A 242 21.33 -1.92 -8.03
C PRO A 242 20.62 -2.73 -9.13
N SER A 243 21.05 -2.49 -10.37
CA SER A 243 20.54 -3.09 -11.60
C SER A 243 20.48 -4.63 -11.64
N ASN A 244 21.29 -5.31 -10.83
CA ASN A 244 21.38 -6.77 -10.78
C ASN A 244 20.47 -7.42 -9.72
N TYR A 245 19.61 -6.64 -9.05
CA TYR A 245 18.63 -7.17 -8.11
C TYR A 245 17.45 -7.80 -8.85
N ALA A 246 17.01 -8.99 -8.43
CA ALA A 246 15.90 -9.71 -9.07
C ALA A 246 14.60 -8.89 -9.03
N GLY A 247 14.03 -8.61 -10.21
CA GLY A 247 12.82 -7.77 -10.36
C GLY A 247 13.07 -6.30 -10.69
N PHE A 248 14.33 -5.85 -10.77
CA PHE A 248 14.69 -4.50 -11.22
C PHE A 248 14.97 -4.48 -12.73
N ASN A 249 14.10 -3.84 -13.51
CA ASN A 249 14.31 -3.69 -14.96
C ASN A 249 15.17 -2.45 -15.25
N THR A 250 16.39 -2.67 -15.74
CA THR A 250 17.36 -1.64 -16.16
C THR A 250 17.04 -0.95 -17.48
N GLU A 251 15.98 -1.36 -18.18
CA GLU A 251 15.63 -0.79 -19.49
C GLU A 251 15.16 0.68 -19.42
N CYS A 252 14.98 1.25 -18.22
CA CYS A 252 14.49 2.61 -18.04
C CYS A 252 15.38 3.43 -17.07
N PRO A 253 16.55 3.95 -17.51
CA PRO A 253 17.44 4.76 -16.68
C PRO A 253 16.80 6.06 -16.14
N LYS A 254 15.64 6.46 -16.68
CA LYS A 254 14.83 7.59 -16.22
C LYS A 254 13.72 7.19 -15.25
N MET A 255 13.65 5.94 -14.78
CA MET A 255 12.57 5.53 -13.86
C MET A 255 12.68 6.25 -12.51
N TYR A 256 13.89 6.47 -12.02
CA TYR A 256 14.14 7.05 -10.70
C TYR A 256 14.82 8.41 -10.78
N ARG A 257 14.52 9.24 -9.79
CA ARG A 257 15.16 10.53 -9.55
C ARG A 257 15.43 10.67 -8.06
N SER A 258 16.68 10.77 -7.64
CA SER A 258 16.99 11.07 -6.23
C SER A 258 16.44 12.46 -5.85
N ASP A 259 15.98 12.62 -4.61
CA ASP A 259 15.25 13.82 -4.17
C ASP A 259 16.04 14.72 -3.20
N VAL A 260 16.10 14.38 -1.91
CA VAL A 260 16.80 15.18 -0.89
C VAL A 260 17.73 14.34 -0.03
N VAL A 261 18.70 15.01 0.61
CA VAL A 261 19.57 14.42 1.63
C VAL A 261 19.70 15.38 2.82
N PHE A 262 19.58 14.85 4.03
CA PHE A 262 19.65 15.63 5.28
C PHE A 262 20.34 14.87 6.40
N LEU A 263 21.04 15.61 7.25
CA LEU A 263 21.58 15.09 8.51
C LEU A 263 20.50 14.91 9.56
N SER A 264 20.69 13.93 10.44
CA SER A 264 19.98 13.88 11.71
C SER A 264 20.46 15.01 12.64
N HIS A 265 19.70 15.33 13.68
CA HIS A 265 20.05 16.38 14.64
C HIS A 265 21.47 16.26 15.21
N SER A 266 21.89 15.04 15.59
CA SER A 266 23.21 14.78 16.15
C SER A 266 24.33 14.75 15.12
N ALA A 267 23.99 14.81 13.83
CA ALA A 267 24.87 14.57 12.69
C ALA A 267 25.59 13.20 12.69
N LYS A 268 25.10 12.22 13.48
CA LYS A 268 25.59 10.83 13.42
C LYS A 268 24.98 10.05 12.27
N TYR A 269 23.86 10.52 11.72
CA TYR A 269 23.17 9.86 10.63
C TYR A 269 22.88 10.83 9.49
N LEU A 270 22.76 10.27 8.29
CA LEU A 270 22.31 10.95 7.09
C LEU A 270 21.13 10.18 6.50
N PHE A 271 20.09 10.87 6.07
CA PHE A 271 18.94 10.29 5.39
C PHE A 271 18.83 10.86 3.99
N ALA A 272 18.67 10.00 2.98
CA ALA A 272 18.53 10.41 1.60
C ALA A 272 17.38 9.66 0.93
N THR A 273 16.68 10.30 0.00
CA THR A 273 15.53 9.69 -0.68
C THR A 273 15.67 9.71 -2.19
N ALA A 274 14.94 8.80 -2.84
CA ALA A 274 14.75 8.79 -4.28
C ALA A 274 13.29 8.49 -4.61
N ARG A 275 12.78 9.12 -5.66
CA ARG A 275 11.39 8.96 -6.13
C ARG A 275 11.37 8.22 -7.45
N SER A 276 10.23 7.60 -7.74
CA SER A 276 9.94 6.97 -9.01
C SER A 276 9.03 7.86 -9.87
N ASN A 277 9.31 7.89 -11.17
CA ASN A 277 8.52 8.57 -12.19
C ASN A 277 7.26 7.78 -12.59
N SER A 278 7.12 6.52 -12.14
CA SER A 278 5.88 5.74 -12.26
C SER A 278 5.19 5.65 -10.89
N ARG A 279 3.88 5.90 -10.86
CA ARG A 279 3.05 5.76 -9.66
C ARG A 279 2.92 4.30 -9.20
N ASP A 280 3.16 3.35 -10.11
CA ASP A 280 3.08 1.91 -9.83
C ASP A 280 4.38 1.34 -9.25
N VAL A 281 5.41 2.18 -9.09
CA VAL A 281 6.73 1.79 -8.63
C VAL A 281 7.11 2.64 -7.42
N THR A 282 7.48 1.98 -6.33
CA THR A 282 7.92 2.62 -5.07
C THR A 282 9.15 3.51 -5.25
N GLY A 283 9.25 4.57 -4.46
CA GLY A 283 10.51 5.29 -4.21
C GLY A 283 11.37 4.58 -3.17
N TYR A 284 12.44 5.23 -2.70
CA TYR A 284 13.36 4.68 -1.72
C TYR A 284 13.81 5.72 -0.70
N ILE A 285 14.08 5.25 0.52
CA ILE A 285 14.78 5.98 1.57
C ILE A 285 16.00 5.19 2.01
N ALA A 286 17.14 5.87 2.10
CA ALA A 286 18.40 5.34 2.58
C ALA A 286 18.82 6.06 3.87
N ALA A 287 19.46 5.32 4.77
CA ALA A 287 20.08 5.86 5.97
C ALA A 287 21.57 5.48 6.00
N PHE A 288 22.41 6.38 6.50
CA PHE A 288 23.85 6.21 6.61
C PHE A 288 24.31 6.54 8.03
N ALA A 289 25.33 5.84 8.52
CA ALA A 289 26.05 6.28 9.72
C ALA A 289 27.28 7.08 9.34
N LEU A 290 27.54 8.10 10.15
CA LEU A 290 28.63 9.03 10.00
C LEU A 290 29.62 8.91 11.15
N GLY A 291 30.90 9.02 10.83
CA GLY A 291 31.97 9.18 11.81
C GLY A 291 32.03 10.60 12.34
N LEU A 292 32.85 10.82 13.37
CA LEU A 292 32.95 12.12 14.04
C LEU A 292 33.44 13.23 13.12
N ASN A 293 34.20 12.90 12.06
CA ASN A 293 34.68 13.90 11.11
C ASN A 293 33.72 14.10 9.94
N GLY A 294 32.68 13.28 9.79
CA GLY A 294 31.72 13.32 8.67
C GLY A 294 31.98 12.28 7.58
N GLU A 295 32.93 11.36 7.76
CA GLU A 295 33.07 10.24 6.85
C GLU A 295 31.85 9.30 6.94
N ILE A 296 31.34 8.82 5.81
CA ILE A 296 30.30 7.78 5.82
C ILE A 296 30.94 6.45 6.22
N LEU A 297 30.52 5.89 7.36
CA LEU A 297 31.00 4.60 7.86
C LEU A 297 30.35 3.43 7.12
N ARG A 298 29.03 3.53 6.85
CA ARG A 298 28.25 2.56 6.09
C ARG A 298 26.87 3.10 5.72
N GLN A 299 26.28 2.50 4.68
CA GLN A 299 24.84 2.57 4.42
C GLN A 299 24.12 1.53 5.28
N ILE A 300 23.21 2.01 6.14
CA ILE A 300 22.46 1.18 7.10
C ILE A 300 21.32 0.47 6.42
N CYS A 301 20.53 1.21 5.64
CA CYS A 301 19.38 0.66 4.92
C CYS A 301 19.16 1.36 3.58
N LEU A 302 18.38 0.69 2.74
CA LEU A 302 17.82 1.19 1.49
C LEU A 302 16.44 0.55 1.34
N ASN A 303 15.42 1.22 1.88
CA ASN A 303 14.08 0.69 2.02
C ASN A 303 13.14 1.32 1.00
N PRO A 304 12.17 0.57 0.45
CA PRO A 304 11.12 1.14 -0.39
C PRO A 304 10.22 2.08 0.42
N THR A 305 9.74 3.16 -0.20
CA THR A 305 8.74 4.07 0.38
C THR A 305 7.31 3.63 0.02
N PRO A 306 6.27 4.01 0.78
CA PRO A 306 4.92 3.50 0.52
C PRO A 306 4.35 3.84 -0.87
N THR A 307 4.79 4.96 -1.46
CA THR A 307 4.42 5.39 -2.82
C THR A 307 5.66 5.64 -3.68
N SER A 308 5.47 6.10 -4.93
CA SER A 308 6.57 6.57 -5.77
C SER A 308 7.25 7.84 -5.23
N GLY A 309 6.59 8.55 -4.31
CA GLY A 309 7.01 9.87 -3.85
C GLY A 309 6.50 11.04 -4.71
N GLY A 310 6.03 10.77 -5.93
CA GLY A 310 5.56 11.78 -6.88
C GLY A 310 6.64 12.81 -7.26
N HIS A 311 6.39 14.08 -7.00
CA HIS A 311 7.34 15.18 -7.11
C HIS A 311 8.19 15.41 -5.85
N SER A 312 7.83 14.80 -4.73
CA SER A 312 8.50 14.91 -3.43
C SER A 312 9.27 13.63 -3.11
N ASN A 313 8.81 12.84 -2.14
CA ASN A 313 9.61 11.91 -1.33
C ASN A 313 10.61 12.62 -0.42
N ALA A 314 10.37 13.90 -0.10
CA ALA A 314 11.27 14.68 0.73
C ALA A 314 11.22 14.19 2.18
N VAL A 315 12.37 13.75 2.69
CA VAL A 315 12.58 13.45 4.12
C VAL A 315 12.97 14.73 4.87
N SER A 316 12.48 14.88 6.11
CA SER A 316 12.76 16.02 6.98
C SER A 316 13.01 15.53 8.41
N PRO A 317 14.28 15.33 8.80
CA PRO A 317 14.66 14.96 10.16
C PRO A 317 14.25 16.03 11.18
N CYS A 318 13.90 15.60 12.39
CA CYS A 318 13.60 16.48 13.50
C CYS A 318 14.85 17.30 13.88
N ASP A 319 14.66 18.60 14.11
CA ASP A 319 15.79 19.53 14.31
C ASP A 319 16.30 19.59 15.76
N TRP A 320 15.73 18.78 16.67
CA TRP A 320 16.11 18.69 18.08
C TRP A 320 16.26 17.24 18.59
N SER A 321 16.02 16.23 17.73
CA SER A 321 16.17 14.82 18.08
C SER A 321 16.50 13.99 16.83
N ASP A 322 17.31 12.95 16.99
CA ASP A 322 17.51 11.94 15.94
C ASP A 322 16.30 11.02 15.77
N GLU A 323 15.41 10.97 16.76
CA GLU A 323 14.38 9.95 16.87
C GLU A 323 13.29 10.05 15.80
N TRP A 324 13.01 11.25 15.29
CA TRP A 324 11.86 11.48 14.42
C TRP A 324 12.28 12.05 13.08
N LEU A 325 11.64 11.58 12.03
CA LEU A 325 11.75 12.18 10.70
C LEU A 325 10.39 12.13 10.01
N ALA A 326 10.06 13.21 9.32
CA ALA A 326 8.88 13.28 8.46
C ALA A 326 9.24 12.89 7.04
N LEU A 327 8.28 12.35 6.30
CA LEU A 327 8.37 12.14 4.86
C LEU A 327 7.07 12.60 4.20
N THR A 328 7.18 13.25 3.06
CA THR A 328 6.01 13.71 2.29
C THR A 328 6.00 13.15 0.88
N ASP A 329 4.81 12.84 0.38
CA ASP A 329 4.60 12.54 -1.04
C ASP A 329 3.42 13.35 -1.57
N ASP A 330 3.41 13.60 -2.88
CA ASP A 330 2.28 14.18 -3.59
C ASP A 330 1.71 13.22 -4.65
N GLN A 331 2.11 11.95 -4.63
CA GLN A 331 1.39 10.92 -5.38
C GLN A 331 0.00 10.76 -4.76
N ASP A 332 -0.05 10.51 -3.46
CA ASP A 332 -1.27 10.27 -2.71
C ASP A 332 -1.51 11.36 -1.63
N GLY A 333 -0.52 12.22 -1.36
CA GLY A 333 -0.66 13.37 -0.48
C GLY A 333 -0.50 13.03 1.01
N TRP A 334 0.40 12.11 1.33
CA TRP A 334 0.69 11.68 2.69
C TRP A 334 1.69 12.59 3.40
N VAL A 335 1.52 12.67 4.71
CA VAL A 335 2.57 13.03 5.66
C VAL A 335 2.81 11.84 6.56
N GLU A 336 4.03 11.32 6.53
CA GLU A 336 4.50 10.17 7.29
C GLU A 336 5.43 10.63 8.41
N MET A 337 5.31 10.02 9.58
CA MET A 337 6.31 10.12 10.64
C MET A 337 6.96 8.75 10.85
N TYR A 338 8.28 8.72 10.72
CA TYR A 338 9.09 7.56 11.04
C TYR A 338 9.83 7.79 12.36
N ARG A 339 10.02 6.69 13.09
CA ARG A 339 10.88 6.62 14.26
C ARG A 339 12.20 5.99 13.88
N TRP A 340 13.29 6.67 14.18
CA TRP A 340 14.65 6.18 14.08
C TRP A 340 15.16 5.77 15.45
N ARG A 341 15.39 4.47 15.65
CA ARG A 341 15.85 3.93 16.93
C ARG A 341 16.68 2.68 16.69
N ASP A 342 17.82 2.58 17.37
CA ASP A 342 18.71 1.41 17.29
C ASP A 342 19.10 1.09 15.82
N GLU A 343 19.33 2.15 15.02
CA GLU A 343 19.59 2.08 13.58
C GLU A 343 18.50 1.38 12.74
N PHE A 344 17.28 1.34 13.28
CA PHE A 344 16.10 0.84 12.60
C PHE A 344 15.15 1.99 12.27
N LEU A 345 14.73 2.04 11.01
CA LEU A 345 13.74 2.99 10.51
C LEU A 345 12.35 2.35 10.48
N GLY A 346 11.52 2.66 11.48
CA GLY A 346 10.15 2.17 11.57
C GLY A 346 9.12 3.25 11.23
N LEU A 347 8.13 2.95 10.39
CA LEU A 347 6.99 3.83 10.19
C LEU A 347 6.16 3.88 11.49
N ALA A 348 6.05 5.05 12.10
CA ALA A 348 5.33 5.23 13.36
C ALA A 348 3.86 5.58 13.11
N VAL A 349 3.58 6.53 12.20
CA VAL A 349 2.24 7.08 11.96
C VAL A 349 2.14 7.66 10.55
N LEU A 350 0.93 7.64 9.99
CA LEU A 350 0.60 8.17 8.66
C LEU A 350 -0.69 8.99 8.72
N LEU A 351 -0.74 10.15 8.04
CA LEU A 351 -1.96 10.98 7.88
C LEU A 351 -2.30 11.21 6.41
N VAL A 352 -3.53 10.86 6.01
CA VAL A 352 -4.08 11.16 4.68
C VAL A 352 -4.60 12.60 4.65
N SER A 353 -4.16 13.41 3.69
CA SER A 353 -4.88 14.64 3.34
C SER A 353 -6.07 14.34 2.42
N ARG A 354 -7.26 14.05 2.98
CA ARG A 354 -8.49 13.82 2.18
C ARG A 354 -9.12 15.08 1.54
N PHE A 355 -8.40 16.20 1.43
CA PHE A 355 -8.99 17.48 0.99
C PHE A 355 -8.43 18.04 -0.33
N ILE A 356 -7.59 17.30 -1.05
CA ILE A 356 -7.21 17.61 -2.44
C ILE A 356 -8.22 16.89 -3.35
N HIS A 357 -9.16 17.64 -3.94
CA HIS A 357 -10.23 17.07 -4.77
C HIS A 357 -9.67 16.45 -6.07
N TYR A 358 -9.51 15.13 -6.08
CA TYR A 358 -9.93 14.25 -7.18
C TYR A 358 -10.47 12.96 -6.54
N SER A 359 -11.66 12.55 -6.96
CA SER A 359 -12.38 11.39 -6.40
C SER A 359 -11.61 10.09 -6.56
N PHE A 360 -10.73 9.65 -5.64
CA PHE A 360 -10.21 8.26 -5.70
C PHE A 360 -9.85 7.65 -4.34
N LYS A 361 -9.92 6.31 -4.34
CA LYS A 361 -9.96 5.33 -3.24
C LYS A 361 -8.83 5.49 -2.19
N MET A 362 -9.15 5.13 -0.94
CA MET A 362 -8.17 5.01 0.16
C MET A 362 -7.01 4.07 -0.23
N ALA A 363 -5.81 4.28 0.34
CA ALA A 363 -4.74 3.28 0.24
C ALA A 363 -5.24 1.92 0.72
N ALA A 364 -4.85 0.89 -0.04
CA ALA A 364 -5.30 -0.47 0.18
C ALA A 364 -4.80 -0.95 1.56
N ALA A 365 -5.72 -1.21 2.49
CA ALA A 365 -5.41 -1.78 3.79
C ALA A 365 -5.61 -3.30 3.73
N PRO A 366 -4.57 -4.11 3.45
CA PRO A 366 -4.75 -5.55 3.35
C PRO A 366 -5.23 -6.11 4.69
N GLY A 367 -6.11 -7.09 4.61
CA GLY A 367 -6.69 -7.68 5.81
C GLY A 367 -7.64 -8.82 5.50
N LEU A 368 -8.50 -9.14 6.47
CA LEU A 368 -9.31 -10.33 6.46
C LEU A 368 -10.73 -10.03 6.92
N LEU A 369 -11.71 -10.41 6.10
CA LEU A 369 -13.08 -10.62 6.59
C LEU A 369 -13.18 -12.05 7.11
N TYR A 370 -13.32 -12.22 8.42
CA TYR A 370 -13.41 -13.51 9.08
C TYR A 370 -14.83 -13.70 9.64
N VAL A 371 -15.50 -14.78 9.24
CA VAL A 371 -16.91 -15.00 9.57
C VAL A 371 -17.09 -16.41 10.12
N THR A 372 -17.56 -16.53 11.35
CA THR A 372 -17.96 -17.82 11.93
C THR A 372 -19.47 -17.97 11.92
N MET A 373 -19.96 -19.17 11.61
CA MET A 373 -21.39 -19.44 11.44
C MET A 373 -21.81 -20.75 12.08
N GLN A 374 -23.01 -20.74 12.66
CA GLN A 374 -23.71 -21.93 13.14
C GLN A 374 -25.13 -21.96 12.58
N PRO A 375 -25.42 -22.83 11.61
CA PRO A 375 -26.78 -23.10 11.16
C PRO A 375 -27.64 -23.63 12.31
N ARG A 376 -28.90 -23.18 12.38
CA ARG A 376 -29.91 -23.75 13.29
C ARG A 376 -30.38 -25.12 12.77
N PRO A 377 -30.90 -26.00 13.64
CA PRO A 377 -31.33 -27.35 13.25
C PRO A 377 -32.39 -27.42 12.14
N ASN A 378 -33.16 -26.35 11.95
CA ASN A 378 -34.24 -26.26 10.96
C ASN A 378 -33.78 -25.80 9.57
N LEU A 379 -32.50 -25.43 9.39
CA LEU A 379 -31.94 -25.05 8.10
C LEU A 379 -31.27 -26.28 7.45
N PRO A 380 -31.81 -26.82 6.33
CA PRO A 380 -31.20 -27.97 5.67
C PRO A 380 -29.78 -27.67 5.18
N PHE A 381 -28.88 -28.64 5.36
CA PHE A 381 -27.48 -28.53 4.92
C PHE A 381 -27.34 -28.15 3.44
N ASN A 382 -28.21 -28.70 2.58
CA ASN A 382 -28.14 -28.46 1.14
C ASN A 382 -28.58 -27.04 0.79
N GLU A 383 -29.62 -26.50 1.45
CA GLU A 383 -30.06 -25.11 1.26
C GLU A 383 -28.98 -24.13 1.74
N PHE A 384 -28.39 -24.38 2.91
CA PHE A 384 -27.29 -23.58 3.43
C PHE A 384 -26.08 -23.60 2.50
N THR A 385 -25.72 -24.77 1.97
CA THR A 385 -24.53 -24.93 1.13
C THR A 385 -24.73 -24.35 -0.27
N ASP A 386 -25.88 -24.57 -0.91
CA ASP A 386 -26.20 -23.96 -2.20
C ASP A 386 -26.22 -22.43 -2.10
N TRP A 387 -26.90 -21.89 -1.09
CA TRP A 387 -26.88 -20.45 -0.83
C TRP A 387 -25.45 -19.91 -0.69
N TYR A 388 -24.62 -20.57 0.13
CA TYR A 388 -23.27 -20.08 0.37
C TYR A 388 -22.38 -20.16 -0.87
N ASN A 389 -22.35 -21.32 -1.52
CA ASN A 389 -21.40 -21.63 -2.58
C ASN A 389 -21.81 -21.02 -3.93
N ASN A 390 -23.12 -20.90 -4.20
CA ASN A 390 -23.64 -20.46 -5.50
C ASN A 390 -24.29 -19.07 -5.49
N GLU A 391 -24.41 -18.39 -4.34
CA GLU A 391 -24.83 -16.97 -4.26
C GLU A 391 -23.93 -16.15 -3.35
N HIS A 392 -23.89 -16.47 -2.05
CA HIS A 392 -23.31 -15.59 -1.05
C HIS A 392 -21.82 -15.35 -1.29
N GLY A 393 -21.03 -16.42 -1.41
CA GLY A 393 -19.59 -16.38 -1.62
C GLY A 393 -19.21 -15.68 -2.94
N PRO A 394 -19.70 -16.14 -4.11
CA PRO A 394 -19.40 -15.50 -5.39
C PRO A 394 -19.67 -13.99 -5.43
N LEU A 395 -20.75 -13.52 -4.79
CA LEU A 395 -21.05 -12.09 -4.71
C LEU A 395 -19.94 -11.28 -4.01
N ARG A 396 -19.21 -11.86 -3.04
CA ARG A 396 -18.09 -11.18 -2.37
C ARG A 396 -16.86 -11.19 -3.26
N LEU A 397 -16.61 -12.28 -3.97
CA LEU A 397 -15.46 -12.43 -4.87
C LEU A 397 -15.56 -11.56 -6.14
N ARG A 398 -16.74 -10.99 -6.42
CA ARG A 398 -16.96 -9.97 -7.46
C ARG A 398 -16.55 -8.56 -7.01
N LEU A 399 -16.30 -8.36 -5.72
CA LEU A 399 -15.83 -7.08 -5.21
C LEU A 399 -14.34 -6.93 -5.52
N ASP A 400 -13.97 -5.83 -6.18
CA ASP A 400 -12.58 -5.57 -6.61
C ASP A 400 -11.53 -5.67 -5.49
N PHE A 401 -11.96 -5.50 -4.22
CA PHE A 401 -11.07 -5.50 -3.06
C PHE A 401 -11.03 -6.84 -2.31
N VAL A 402 -11.73 -7.87 -2.80
CA VAL A 402 -11.71 -9.23 -2.24
C VAL A 402 -10.95 -10.15 -3.20
N ALA A 403 -9.73 -10.53 -2.84
CA ALA A 403 -8.84 -11.28 -3.72
C ALA A 403 -9.24 -12.76 -3.83
N ASN A 404 -9.62 -13.36 -2.70
CA ASN A 404 -9.95 -14.78 -2.62
C ASN A 404 -10.95 -15.03 -1.46
N GLY A 405 -11.39 -16.28 -1.32
CA GLY A 405 -12.16 -16.67 -0.15
C GLY A 405 -12.23 -18.18 0.03
N PHE A 406 -12.39 -18.59 1.28
CA PHE A 406 -12.37 -19.99 1.71
C PHE A 406 -13.48 -20.27 2.70
N ARG A 407 -13.93 -21.53 2.72
CA ARG A 407 -14.90 -22.03 3.68
C ARG A 407 -14.37 -23.29 4.33
N GLY A 408 -14.37 -23.33 5.66
CA GLY A 408 -13.96 -24.48 6.46
C GLY A 408 -15.11 -25.03 7.30
N ARG A 409 -15.08 -26.34 7.55
CA ARG A 409 -15.99 -27.05 8.48
C ARG A 409 -15.19 -27.61 9.64
N ALA A 410 -15.67 -27.45 10.86
CA ALA A 410 -14.96 -27.86 12.06
C ALA A 410 -14.77 -29.39 12.08
N ILE A 411 -13.58 -29.84 12.47
CA ILE A 411 -13.20 -31.27 12.37
C ILE A 411 -13.81 -32.16 13.46
N ASP A 412 -14.27 -31.56 14.55
CA ASP A 412 -14.73 -32.23 15.76
C ASP A 412 -16.24 -32.08 15.98
N PHE A 413 -16.96 -31.49 15.01
CA PHE A 413 -18.38 -31.20 15.14
C PHE A 413 -19.22 -32.49 15.21
N ASP A 414 -18.86 -33.49 14.41
CA ASP A 414 -19.57 -34.77 14.37
C ASP A 414 -19.25 -35.67 15.60
N GLN A 415 -18.40 -35.21 16.52
CA GLN A 415 -18.13 -35.93 17.76
C GLN A 415 -19.36 -35.89 18.71
N PRO A 416 -19.76 -37.01 19.32
CA PRO A 416 -20.99 -37.10 20.14
C PRO A 416 -21.10 -36.03 21.22
N GLN A 417 -19.98 -35.66 21.85
CA GLN A 417 -19.90 -34.65 22.91
C GLN A 417 -20.10 -33.21 22.45
N ASN A 418 -20.02 -32.92 21.14
CA ASN A 418 -20.09 -31.56 20.59
C ASN A 418 -21.36 -31.31 19.78
N LYS A 419 -22.11 -32.38 19.45
CA LYS A 419 -23.35 -32.31 18.67
C LYS A 419 -24.42 -31.52 19.42
N GLY A 420 -24.82 -30.36 18.87
CA GLY A 420 -25.88 -29.50 19.43
C GLY A 420 -25.45 -28.51 20.52
N LYS A 421 -24.14 -28.32 20.75
CA LYS A 421 -23.63 -27.29 21.68
C LYS A 421 -23.86 -25.85 21.16
N ALA A 422 -23.79 -24.87 22.09
CA ALA A 422 -24.10 -23.47 21.82
C ALA A 422 -23.18 -22.83 20.75
N PRO A 423 -23.72 -21.97 19.86
CA PRO A 423 -23.01 -21.40 18.71
C PRO A 423 -21.76 -20.56 18.99
N GLU A 424 -21.69 -19.94 20.17
CA GLU A 424 -20.70 -18.87 20.46
C GLU A 424 -19.33 -19.42 20.85
N GLU A 425 -19.26 -20.68 21.32
CA GLU A 425 -18.01 -21.31 21.75
C GLU A 425 -17.43 -22.27 20.69
N LEU A 426 -18.28 -22.87 19.84
CA LEU A 426 -17.87 -23.94 18.91
C LEU A 426 -18.59 -23.84 17.54
N PRO A 427 -18.41 -22.75 16.78
CA PRO A 427 -19.04 -22.63 15.46
C PRO A 427 -18.59 -23.75 14.52
N GLU A 428 -19.55 -24.40 13.86
CA GLU A 428 -19.32 -25.46 12.88
C GLU A 428 -18.62 -24.93 11.63
N TRP A 429 -18.95 -23.72 11.18
CA TRP A 429 -18.49 -23.19 9.91
C TRP A 429 -17.66 -21.92 10.09
N VAL A 430 -16.64 -21.78 9.25
CA VAL A 430 -15.90 -20.54 9.05
C VAL A 430 -15.85 -20.21 7.58
N ALA A 431 -15.96 -18.93 7.25
CA ALA A 431 -15.56 -18.39 5.96
C ALA A 431 -14.63 -17.22 6.19
N TYR A 432 -13.57 -17.13 5.39
CA TYR A 432 -12.66 -16.00 5.43
C TYR A 432 -12.26 -15.56 4.03
N TYR A 433 -12.12 -14.25 3.87
CA TYR A 433 -11.87 -13.61 2.58
C TYR A 433 -10.68 -12.67 2.71
N ASP A 434 -9.64 -12.93 1.93
CA ASP A 434 -8.49 -12.02 1.88
C ASP A 434 -8.91 -10.75 1.13
N CYS A 435 -8.80 -9.63 1.83
CA CYS A 435 -9.14 -8.32 1.32
C CYS A 435 -7.85 -7.59 0.97
N THR A 436 -7.71 -7.15 -0.28
CA THR A 436 -6.62 -6.25 -0.66
C THR A 436 -6.77 -4.89 0.02
N ASP A 437 -8.02 -4.48 0.26
CA ASP A 437 -8.36 -3.29 1.03
C ASP A 437 -9.61 -3.53 1.90
N VAL A 438 -9.44 -3.66 3.22
CA VAL A 438 -10.57 -3.82 4.15
C VAL A 438 -11.48 -2.60 4.13
N ASN A 439 -11.00 -1.41 3.79
CA ASN A 439 -11.84 -0.20 3.72
C ASN A 439 -12.98 -0.35 2.72
N GLY A 440 -12.83 -1.21 1.69
CA GLY A 440 -13.89 -1.56 0.76
C GLY A 440 -15.17 -2.04 1.46
N MET A 441 -15.06 -2.63 2.65
CA MET A 441 -16.19 -3.06 3.49
C MET A 441 -17.06 -1.91 4.01
N THR A 442 -16.60 -0.66 3.92
CA THR A 442 -17.37 0.55 4.29
C THR A 442 -17.99 1.23 3.08
N THR A 443 -17.66 0.79 1.87
CA THR A 443 -18.08 1.44 0.63
C THR A 443 -19.41 0.89 0.11
N GLU A 444 -20.04 1.63 -0.81
CA GLU A 444 -21.32 1.23 -1.39
C GLU A 444 -21.31 -0.17 -2.03
N PRO A 445 -20.31 -0.57 -2.85
CA PRO A 445 -20.27 -1.90 -3.47
C PRO A 445 -20.50 -3.07 -2.50
N TYR A 446 -20.05 -2.95 -1.24
CA TYR A 446 -20.27 -3.98 -0.22
C TYR A 446 -21.51 -3.74 0.65
N THR A 447 -21.77 -2.49 1.03
CA THR A 447 -22.93 -2.17 1.88
C THR A 447 -24.25 -2.38 1.15
N VAL A 448 -24.27 -2.18 -0.18
CA VAL A 448 -25.45 -2.40 -1.04
C VAL A 448 -25.90 -3.86 -1.05
N LEU A 449 -25.00 -4.83 -0.84
CA LEU A 449 -25.33 -6.27 -0.79
C LEU A 449 -26.34 -6.62 0.31
N ARG A 450 -26.57 -5.70 1.27
CA ARG A 450 -27.51 -5.87 2.39
C ARG A 450 -28.79 -5.04 2.22
N LYS A 451 -28.87 -4.18 1.21
CA LYS A 451 -30.04 -3.31 0.98
C LYS A 451 -31.20 -4.13 0.42
N GLU A 452 -32.41 -3.67 0.71
CA GLU A 452 -33.65 -4.19 0.12
C GLU A 452 -33.60 -4.12 -1.42
N GLY A 453 -34.15 -5.13 -2.09
CA GLY A 453 -34.11 -5.23 -3.56
C GLY A 453 -32.82 -5.81 -4.16
N VAL A 454 -31.68 -5.75 -3.43
CA VAL A 454 -30.44 -6.44 -3.81
C VAL A 454 -30.34 -7.79 -3.11
N ARG A 455 -30.71 -7.83 -1.84
CA ARG A 455 -30.76 -9.05 -1.04
C ARG A 455 -31.90 -9.96 -1.51
N SER A 456 -31.59 -11.20 -1.88
CA SER A 456 -32.61 -12.17 -2.30
C SER A 456 -33.45 -12.67 -1.11
N GLN A 457 -34.65 -13.17 -1.39
CA GLN A 457 -35.47 -13.83 -0.35
C GLN A 457 -34.74 -15.04 0.25
N ARG A 458 -33.98 -15.79 -0.56
CA ARG A 458 -33.16 -16.92 -0.09
C ARG A 458 -32.12 -16.47 0.94
N GLU A 459 -31.40 -15.38 0.68
CA GLU A 459 -30.42 -14.80 1.62
C GLU A 459 -31.10 -14.27 2.90
N ILE A 460 -32.34 -13.77 2.82
CA ILE A 460 -33.12 -13.36 4.00
C ILE A 460 -33.46 -14.58 4.86
N ASP A 461 -34.06 -15.61 4.25
CA ASP A 461 -34.54 -16.82 4.93
C ASP A 461 -33.39 -17.60 5.57
N VAL A 462 -32.31 -17.80 4.82
CA VAL A 462 -31.12 -18.56 5.28
C VAL A 462 -30.43 -17.83 6.42
N MET A 463 -30.12 -16.53 6.27
CA MET A 463 -29.44 -15.75 7.33
C MET A 463 -30.26 -15.62 8.61
N SER A 464 -31.60 -15.62 8.52
CA SER A 464 -32.47 -15.60 9.70
C SER A 464 -32.35 -16.89 10.55
N ASN A 465 -31.84 -17.96 9.94
CA ASN A 465 -31.65 -19.27 10.56
C ASN A 465 -30.16 -19.61 10.80
N ILE A 466 -29.26 -18.63 10.77
CA ILE A 466 -27.84 -18.80 11.06
C ILE A 466 -27.44 -17.84 12.17
N LYS A 467 -26.75 -18.35 13.20
CA LYS A 467 -25.98 -17.48 14.08
C LYS A 467 -24.68 -17.15 13.37
N VAL A 468 -24.46 -15.86 13.12
CA VAL A 468 -23.27 -15.34 12.44
C VAL A 468 -22.48 -14.44 13.37
N ASP A 469 -21.16 -14.56 13.33
CA ASP A 469 -20.23 -13.63 13.96
C ASP A 469 -19.22 -13.17 12.89
N ARG A 470 -19.34 -11.90 12.52
CA ARG A 470 -18.48 -11.21 11.55
C ARG A 470 -17.37 -10.46 12.28
N ARG A 471 -16.12 -10.65 11.87
CA ARG A 471 -14.95 -9.92 12.36
C ARG A 471 -14.11 -9.43 11.18
N ILE A 472 -13.48 -8.28 11.35
CA ILE A 472 -12.64 -7.65 10.32
C ILE A 472 -11.29 -7.37 10.95
N PHE A 473 -10.24 -7.84 10.31
CA PHE A 473 -8.88 -7.72 10.81
C PHE A 473 -7.96 -7.06 9.79
N ASP A 474 -7.01 -6.28 10.28
CA ASP A 474 -5.86 -5.78 9.50
C ASP A 474 -4.76 -6.84 9.48
N PHE A 475 -4.10 -7.01 8.33
CA PHE A 475 -2.97 -7.92 8.18
C PHE A 475 -1.72 -7.41 8.93
N VAL A 476 -1.00 -8.32 9.59
CA VAL A 476 0.23 -8.00 10.36
C VAL A 476 1.46 -8.65 9.74
N GLU A 477 1.50 -9.98 9.64
CA GLU A 477 2.64 -10.71 9.07
C GLU A 477 2.22 -12.09 8.54
N SER A 478 3.06 -12.67 7.69
CA SER A 478 2.89 -14.03 7.17
C SER A 478 4.24 -14.75 7.11
N ARG A 479 4.23 -16.06 7.38
CA ARG A 479 5.36 -16.97 7.17
C ARG A 479 4.85 -18.20 6.44
N SER A 480 5.64 -18.77 5.54
CA SER A 480 5.26 -19.97 4.79
C SER A 480 6.43 -20.93 4.62
N ALA A 481 6.11 -22.20 4.41
CA ALA A 481 7.08 -23.23 4.13
C ALA A 481 7.75 -22.98 2.77
N THR A 482 9.01 -23.36 2.64
CA THR A 482 9.75 -23.22 1.38
C THR A 482 9.03 -23.96 0.25
N GLY A 483 8.76 -23.26 -0.85
CA GLY A 483 8.06 -23.83 -2.00
C GLY A 483 6.53 -23.93 -1.84
N PHE A 484 5.96 -23.45 -0.73
CA PHE A 484 4.51 -23.35 -0.57
C PHE A 484 3.92 -22.38 -1.61
N LYS A 485 2.85 -22.82 -2.28
CA LYS A 485 2.02 -21.98 -3.14
C LYS A 485 0.61 -21.92 -2.56
N PRO A 486 0.07 -20.73 -2.30
CA PRO A 486 -1.29 -20.57 -1.78
C PRO A 486 -2.36 -21.20 -2.69
N ALA A 487 -3.47 -21.65 -2.11
CA ALA A 487 -4.54 -22.35 -2.82
C ALA A 487 -5.22 -21.53 -3.94
N GLU A 488 -5.09 -20.21 -3.86
CA GLU A 488 -5.47 -19.19 -4.84
C GLU A 488 -4.51 -19.09 -6.03
N GLU A 489 -3.23 -19.40 -5.84
CA GLU A 489 -2.17 -19.35 -6.88
C GLU A 489 -1.86 -20.71 -7.50
N LEU A 490 -2.34 -21.78 -6.89
CA LEU A 490 -2.23 -23.14 -7.45
C LEU A 490 -3.03 -23.24 -8.75
N ASP A 491 -2.34 -23.65 -9.82
CA ASP A 491 -2.88 -23.90 -11.16
C ASP A 491 -4.23 -24.64 -11.08
N PRO A 492 -5.32 -24.09 -11.67
CA PRO A 492 -6.59 -24.77 -11.79
C PRO A 492 -6.49 -26.17 -12.43
N SER A 493 -5.40 -26.47 -13.15
CA SER A 493 -5.12 -27.78 -13.75
C SER A 493 -4.78 -28.89 -12.75
N GLN A 494 -4.42 -28.54 -11.52
CA GLN A 494 -4.28 -29.50 -10.42
C GLN A 494 -5.67 -29.80 -9.85
N PRO A 495 -6.04 -31.09 -9.66
CA PRO A 495 -7.37 -31.43 -9.19
C PRO A 495 -7.64 -30.76 -7.84
N GLU A 496 -8.88 -30.27 -7.63
CA GLU A 496 -9.28 -29.60 -6.37
C GLU A 496 -9.09 -30.52 -5.15
N THR A 497 -9.01 -31.84 -5.37
CA THR A 497 -8.70 -32.85 -4.34
C THR A 497 -7.32 -32.66 -3.70
N SER A 498 -6.37 -31.99 -4.37
CA SER A 498 -5.08 -31.60 -3.77
C SER A 498 -5.21 -30.51 -2.70
N LYS A 499 -6.38 -29.83 -2.64
CA LYS A 499 -6.71 -28.77 -1.68
C LYS A 499 -7.72 -29.25 -0.62
N GLN A 500 -8.58 -30.22 -0.97
CA GLN A 500 -9.53 -30.84 -0.04
C GLN A 500 -8.79 -31.65 1.02
N GLY A 501 -8.60 -31.03 2.19
CA GLY A 501 -7.96 -31.70 3.31
C GLY A 501 -7.07 -30.82 4.14
N ASN A 502 -6.65 -29.66 3.61
CA ASN A 502 -5.84 -28.73 4.39
C ASN A 502 -6.57 -28.39 5.69
N VAL A 503 -5.81 -28.44 6.77
CA VAL A 503 -6.29 -28.18 8.11
C VAL A 503 -5.97 -26.74 8.47
N ILE A 504 -6.99 -26.03 8.93
CA ILE A 504 -6.93 -24.61 9.32
C ILE A 504 -7.09 -24.57 10.84
N LEU A 505 -6.05 -24.13 11.54
CA LEU A 505 -6.10 -23.86 12.97
C LEU A 505 -6.19 -22.34 13.17
N ALA A 506 -7.36 -21.87 13.57
CA ALA A 506 -7.60 -20.48 13.94
C ALA A 506 -7.41 -20.31 15.45
N VAL A 507 -6.59 -19.33 15.83
CA VAL A 507 -6.30 -18.96 17.21
C VAL A 507 -6.62 -17.48 17.40
N CYS A 508 -7.64 -17.20 18.19
CA CYS A 508 -8.07 -15.84 18.55
C CYS A 508 -7.66 -15.55 20.00
N ILE A 509 -6.94 -14.45 20.21
CA ILE A 509 -6.40 -14.07 21.52
C ILE A 509 -6.82 -12.64 21.86
N THR A 510 -7.19 -12.40 23.12
CA THR A 510 -7.18 -11.06 23.71
C THR A 510 -6.13 -11.00 24.81
N LEU A 511 -5.59 -9.82 25.07
CA LEU A 511 -4.50 -9.63 26.04
C LEU A 511 -5.00 -8.87 27.27
N HIS A 512 -4.29 -9.04 28.39
CA HIS A 512 -4.39 -8.10 29.49
C HIS A 512 -3.82 -6.73 29.06
N PRO A 513 -4.33 -5.60 29.58
CA PRO A 513 -3.86 -4.27 29.20
C PRO A 513 -2.33 -4.10 29.37
N GLY A 514 -1.65 -3.58 28.35
CA GLY A 514 -0.21 -3.27 28.40
C GLY A 514 0.73 -4.47 28.18
N LYS A 515 0.19 -5.63 27.76
CA LYS A 515 0.94 -6.87 27.57
C LYS A 515 1.34 -7.16 26.11
N GLU A 516 1.11 -6.22 25.20
CA GLU A 516 1.33 -6.36 23.76
C GLU A 516 2.80 -6.65 23.44
N ALA A 517 3.73 -5.88 24.04
CA ALA A 517 5.17 -6.04 23.79
C ALA A 517 5.66 -7.44 24.18
N GLU A 518 5.16 -7.97 25.30
CA GLU A 518 5.50 -9.30 25.80
C GLU A 518 4.95 -10.40 24.89
N PHE A 519 3.69 -10.25 24.44
CA PHE A 519 3.06 -11.14 23.46
C PHE A 519 3.82 -11.17 22.12
N TYR A 520 4.21 -10.02 21.58
CA TYR A 520 4.97 -9.94 20.34
C TYR A 520 6.37 -10.56 20.47
N ARG A 521 7.03 -10.36 21.60
CA ARG A 521 8.33 -10.95 21.90
C ARG A 521 8.26 -12.48 21.88
N TRP A 522 7.30 -13.05 22.59
CA TRP A 522 7.08 -14.50 22.60
C TRP A 522 6.81 -15.08 21.20
N LEU A 523 5.97 -14.42 20.41
CA LEU A 523 5.66 -14.87 19.06
C LEU A 523 6.89 -14.85 18.16
N LYS A 524 7.67 -13.78 18.20
CA LYS A 524 8.82 -13.58 17.33
C LYS A 524 10.00 -14.47 17.71
N GLU A 525 10.34 -14.54 18.99
CA GLU A 525 11.56 -15.19 19.49
C GLU A 525 11.40 -16.70 19.71
N GLU A 526 10.18 -17.19 19.90
CA GLU A 526 9.95 -18.60 20.25
C GLU A 526 8.81 -19.23 19.46
N HIS A 527 7.58 -18.72 19.62
CA HIS A 527 6.39 -19.51 19.31
C HIS A 527 6.22 -19.79 17.83
N LEU A 528 6.39 -18.79 16.96
CA LEU A 528 6.17 -18.95 15.52
C LEU A 528 7.19 -19.90 14.89
N ASP A 529 8.42 -19.91 15.38
CA ASP A 529 9.49 -20.80 14.91
C ASP A 529 9.31 -22.24 15.42
N MET A 530 8.65 -22.42 16.56
CA MET A 530 8.28 -23.76 17.02
C MET A 530 7.08 -24.31 16.24
N LEU A 531 6.08 -23.49 15.95
CA LEU A 531 4.91 -23.91 15.18
C LEU A 531 5.26 -24.28 13.72
N SER A 532 6.25 -23.63 13.11
CA SER A 532 6.71 -23.96 11.76
C SER A 532 7.39 -25.33 11.65
N LYS A 533 7.80 -25.92 12.78
CA LYS A 533 8.41 -27.26 12.85
C LYS A 533 7.38 -28.39 12.97
N ILE A 534 6.10 -28.07 13.17
CA ILE A 534 5.04 -29.07 13.24
C ILE A 534 4.94 -29.76 11.87
N PRO A 535 5.00 -31.10 11.79
CA PRO A 535 4.87 -31.81 10.53
C PRO A 535 3.63 -31.38 9.73
N GLY A 536 3.81 -31.14 8.43
CA GLY A 536 2.74 -30.69 7.55
C GLY A 536 2.39 -29.20 7.65
N TRP A 537 3.16 -28.37 8.37
CA TRP A 537 2.98 -26.91 8.37
C TRP A 537 3.18 -26.30 6.97
N LEU A 538 2.26 -25.44 6.55
CA LEU A 538 2.29 -24.79 5.24
C LEU A 538 2.47 -23.28 5.35
N ARG A 539 1.64 -22.63 6.19
CA ARG A 539 1.61 -21.17 6.32
C ARG A 539 1.07 -20.75 7.67
N THR A 540 1.57 -19.63 8.19
CA THR A 540 1.01 -18.90 9.33
C THR A 540 0.76 -17.46 8.91
N ARG A 541 -0.44 -16.95 9.15
CA ARG A 541 -0.81 -15.55 8.94
C ARG A 541 -1.34 -14.93 10.21
N ARG A 542 -0.96 -13.68 10.48
CA ARG A 542 -1.35 -12.94 11.66
C ARG A 542 -2.10 -11.67 11.31
N PHE A 543 -3.11 -11.40 12.11
CA PHE A 543 -4.01 -10.29 11.95
C PHE A 543 -4.39 -9.69 13.32
N ILE A 544 -4.84 -8.44 13.32
CA ILE A 544 -5.29 -7.70 14.50
C ILE A 544 -6.62 -7.00 14.19
N THR A 545 -7.52 -6.84 15.16
CA THR A 545 -8.80 -6.13 14.95
C THR A 545 -8.56 -4.84 14.18
N SER A 546 -9.32 -4.64 13.10
CA SER A 546 -9.12 -3.46 12.26
C SER A 546 -9.52 -2.20 13.02
N SER A 547 -8.58 -1.27 13.21
CA SER A 547 -8.86 0.04 13.80
C SER A 547 -9.65 0.96 12.85
N LYS A 548 -9.80 0.54 11.59
CA LYS A 548 -10.40 1.33 10.50
C LYS A 548 -11.92 1.12 10.39
N ILE A 549 -12.43 0.01 10.92
CA ILE A 549 -13.83 -0.40 10.75
C ILE A 549 -14.44 -0.72 12.11
N PRO A 550 -15.49 0.00 12.53
CA PRO A 550 -16.21 -0.29 13.76
C PRO A 550 -16.68 -1.74 13.82
N ASN A 551 -16.70 -2.32 15.02
CA ASN A 551 -16.97 -3.74 15.15
C ASN A 551 -18.40 -4.06 14.70
N PRO A 552 -18.58 -4.93 13.69
CA PRO A 552 -19.87 -5.07 13.03
C PRO A 552 -20.99 -5.77 13.84
N ASN A 553 -20.70 -6.24 15.05
CA ASN A 553 -21.64 -7.00 15.90
C ASN A 553 -21.86 -6.37 17.29
N ASN A 554 -21.67 -5.06 17.46
CA ASN A 554 -21.77 -4.38 18.77
C ASN A 554 -20.85 -5.00 19.85
N ARG A 555 -19.72 -5.59 19.45
CA ARG A 555 -18.66 -5.93 20.41
C ARG A 555 -18.02 -4.65 20.90
N ASN A 556 -17.36 -4.70 22.05
CA ASN A 556 -16.63 -3.56 22.57
C ASN A 556 -15.56 -3.10 21.56
N ASP A 557 -15.70 -1.88 21.03
CA ASP A 557 -14.76 -1.32 20.04
C ASP A 557 -13.35 -1.13 20.63
N ASP A 558 -13.23 -1.10 21.96
CA ASP A 558 -11.94 -1.01 22.67
C ASP A 558 -11.25 -2.37 22.83
N GLU A 559 -11.91 -3.50 22.53
CA GLU A 559 -11.32 -4.83 22.71
C GLU A 559 -10.57 -5.30 21.45
N ILE A 560 -9.24 -5.31 21.55
CA ILE A 560 -8.34 -5.76 20.49
C ILE A 560 -8.20 -7.28 20.51
N GLU A 561 -8.52 -7.91 19.38
CA GLU A 561 -8.39 -9.35 19.15
C GLU A 561 -7.24 -9.60 18.17
N TYR A 562 -6.37 -10.56 18.52
CA TYR A 562 -5.27 -11.03 17.70
C TYR A 562 -5.65 -12.38 17.10
N LEU A 563 -5.82 -12.41 15.77
CA LEU A 563 -6.13 -13.63 15.05
C LEU A 563 -4.85 -14.19 14.40
N THR A 564 -4.57 -15.45 14.66
CA THR A 564 -3.56 -16.21 13.93
C THR A 564 -4.22 -17.37 13.21
N ILE A 565 -3.97 -17.50 11.91
CA ILE A 565 -4.42 -18.62 11.08
C ILE A 565 -3.19 -19.43 10.70
N HIS A 566 -3.17 -20.69 11.15
CA HIS A 566 -2.19 -21.68 10.71
C HIS A 566 -2.83 -22.63 9.71
N GLU A 567 -2.15 -22.85 8.59
CA GLU A 567 -2.55 -23.77 7.53
C GLU A 567 -1.59 -24.95 7.51
N PHE A 568 -2.15 -26.15 7.47
CA PHE A 568 -1.45 -27.42 7.45
C PHE A 568 -1.94 -28.29 6.31
N GLY A 569 -1.09 -29.19 5.83
CA GLY A 569 -1.47 -30.25 4.92
C GLY A 569 -2.48 -31.23 5.56
N PRO A 570 -3.13 -32.10 4.75
CA PRO A 570 -4.11 -33.07 5.25
C PRO A 570 -3.53 -34.03 6.28
N GLU A 571 -2.30 -34.48 6.05
CA GLU A 571 -1.49 -35.22 7.01
C GLU A 571 -0.58 -34.23 7.74
N ASN A 572 -0.77 -34.10 9.05
CA ASN A 572 -0.06 -33.11 9.86
C ASN A 572 0.13 -33.57 11.31
N GLY A 573 1.03 -32.89 12.02
CA GLY A 573 1.40 -33.16 13.40
C GLY A 573 0.62 -32.34 14.43
N ILE A 574 -0.56 -31.79 14.10
CA ILE A 574 -1.36 -31.05 15.09
C ILE A 574 -1.75 -31.97 16.24
N GLY A 575 -1.25 -31.66 17.44
CA GLY A 575 -1.49 -32.43 18.66
C GLY A 575 -0.37 -33.40 19.00
N GLY A 576 0.58 -33.59 18.07
CA GLY A 576 1.79 -34.38 18.26
C GLY A 576 2.88 -33.68 19.10
N PRO A 577 4.07 -34.31 19.24
CA PRO A 577 5.13 -33.86 20.14
C PRO A 577 5.60 -32.43 19.88
N GLU A 578 5.78 -32.02 18.63
CA GLU A 578 6.22 -30.67 18.25
C GLU A 578 5.17 -29.62 18.61
N HIS A 579 3.89 -29.94 18.41
CA HIS A 579 2.80 -29.05 18.80
C HIS A 579 2.70 -28.94 20.33
N GLN A 580 2.88 -30.03 21.06
CA GLN A 580 2.93 -30.02 22.53
C GLN A 580 4.14 -29.23 23.03
N ALA A 581 5.31 -29.37 22.41
CA ALA A 581 6.50 -28.62 22.78
C ALA A 581 6.29 -27.11 22.63
N ALA A 582 5.70 -26.67 21.51
CA ALA A 582 5.39 -25.26 21.25
C ALA A 582 4.41 -24.66 22.27
N GLN A 583 3.63 -25.48 22.97
CA GLN A 583 2.66 -25.02 23.96
C GLN A 583 3.18 -25.04 25.40
N ASN A 584 4.28 -25.75 25.68
CA ASN A 584 4.68 -26.11 27.04
C ASN A 584 6.06 -25.59 27.47
N THR A 585 6.68 -24.69 26.69
CA THR A 585 7.89 -23.97 27.11
C THR A 585 7.60 -23.12 28.36
N PRO A 586 8.62 -22.81 29.17
CA PRO A 586 8.46 -21.88 30.29
C PRO A 586 7.86 -20.54 29.85
N PHE A 587 8.31 -19.98 28.72
CA PHE A 587 7.82 -18.71 28.21
C PHE A 587 6.37 -18.82 27.72
N SER A 588 5.99 -19.90 27.03
CA SER A 588 4.60 -20.14 26.64
C SER A 588 3.66 -20.30 27.84
N LYS A 589 4.14 -20.86 28.96
CA LYS A 589 3.36 -20.95 30.21
C LYS A 589 3.16 -19.58 30.84
N GLU A 590 4.22 -18.78 30.94
CA GLU A 590 4.18 -17.40 31.44
C GLU A 590 3.21 -16.54 30.63
N ILE A 591 3.28 -16.60 29.31
CA ILE A 591 2.38 -15.87 28.41
C ILE A 591 0.91 -16.28 28.62
N LYS A 592 0.64 -17.58 28.76
CA LYS A 592 -0.72 -18.08 29.01
C LYS A 592 -1.28 -17.62 30.35
N GLU A 593 -0.43 -17.48 31.37
CA GLU A 593 -0.85 -17.17 32.73
C GLU A 593 -0.98 -15.66 33.00
N HIS A 594 -0.12 -14.84 32.38
CA HIS A 594 0.04 -13.42 32.75
C HIS A 594 -0.18 -12.42 31.60
N THR A 595 -0.16 -12.87 30.34
CA THR A 595 -0.25 -11.99 29.16
C THR A 595 -1.59 -12.16 28.47
N ILE A 596 -2.02 -13.40 28.22
CA ILE A 596 -3.26 -13.74 27.53
C ILE A 596 -4.44 -13.61 28.49
N LYS A 597 -5.43 -12.79 28.13
CA LYS A 597 -6.70 -12.66 28.85
C LYS A 597 -7.69 -13.74 28.41
N THR A 598 -7.90 -13.90 27.10
CA THR A 598 -8.73 -14.98 26.55
C THR A 598 -8.06 -15.62 25.34
N ILE A 599 -8.33 -16.91 25.13
CA ILE A 599 -7.85 -17.64 23.97
C ILE A 599 -8.92 -18.61 23.48
N ILE A 600 -9.23 -18.51 22.19
CA ILE A 600 -10.15 -19.41 21.50
C ILE A 600 -9.38 -20.10 20.39
N ARG A 601 -9.43 -21.43 20.36
CA ARG A 601 -8.81 -22.25 19.33
C ARG A 601 -9.86 -23.07 18.63
N ARG A 602 -9.85 -23.05 17.29
CA ARG A 602 -10.78 -23.85 16.49
C ARG A 602 -10.08 -24.41 15.27
N THR A 603 -10.26 -25.71 15.05
CA THR A 603 -9.67 -26.42 13.92
C THR A 603 -10.74 -26.76 12.89
N TYR A 604 -10.49 -26.40 11.65
CA TYR A 604 -11.36 -26.62 10.52
C TYR A 604 -10.64 -27.41 9.43
N LYS A 605 -11.40 -28.17 8.65
CA LYS A 605 -10.95 -28.72 7.37
C LYS A 605 -11.45 -27.80 6.26
N LEU A 606 -10.57 -27.45 5.32
CA LEU A 606 -10.98 -26.72 4.12
C LEU A 606 -12.07 -27.50 3.39
N HIS A 607 -13.23 -26.89 3.22
CA HIS A 607 -14.41 -27.49 2.63
C HIS A 607 -14.63 -26.99 1.20
N TYR A 608 -14.47 -25.68 0.97
CA TYR A 608 -14.70 -25.07 -0.34
C TYR A 608 -13.81 -23.85 -0.55
N THR A 609 -13.37 -23.63 -1.78
CA THR A 609 -12.66 -22.41 -2.20
C THR A 609 -13.55 -21.61 -3.12
N PHE A 610 -13.77 -20.33 -2.85
CA PHE A 610 -14.62 -19.50 -3.68
C PHE A 610 -13.91 -19.07 -4.98
N GLY A 611 -14.73 -18.77 -5.98
CA GLY A 611 -14.34 -18.04 -7.17
C GLY A 611 -15.37 -16.91 -7.41
N PRO A 612 -15.10 -15.98 -8.33
CA PRO A 612 -16.00 -14.86 -8.64
C PRO A 612 -17.31 -15.30 -9.35
N ALA A 613 -17.41 -16.58 -9.71
CA ALA A 613 -18.59 -17.18 -10.30
C ALA A 613 -19.02 -18.47 -9.57
N PRO A 614 -20.34 -18.71 -9.46
CA PRO A 614 -20.89 -19.95 -8.91
C PRO A 614 -20.56 -21.15 -9.79
N ARG A 615 -20.28 -22.30 -9.18
CA ARG A 615 -19.84 -23.52 -9.91
C ARG A 615 -20.16 -24.84 -9.23
N ASP A 616 -20.77 -24.84 -8.06
CA ASP A 616 -21.03 -26.06 -7.28
C ASP A 616 -22.27 -26.76 -7.81
N LEU A 617 -22.06 -27.69 -8.76
CA LEU A 617 -23.12 -28.53 -9.32
C LEU A 617 -23.46 -29.72 -8.42
N ALA A 618 -22.55 -30.14 -7.52
CA ALA A 618 -22.73 -31.32 -6.67
C ALA A 618 -23.91 -31.13 -5.72
N ILE A 619 -24.03 -29.95 -5.12
CA ILE A 619 -25.16 -29.67 -4.23
C ILE A 619 -26.51 -29.69 -4.97
N LEU A 620 -26.51 -29.33 -6.25
CA LEU A 620 -27.69 -29.23 -7.12
C LEU A 620 -28.17 -30.58 -7.67
N GLU A 621 -27.45 -31.68 -7.43
CA GLU A 621 -27.98 -33.02 -7.71
C GLU A 621 -29.16 -33.39 -6.80
N ASN A 622 -29.27 -32.71 -5.65
CA ASN A 622 -30.39 -32.92 -4.75
C ASN A 622 -31.69 -32.37 -5.37
N LYS A 623 -32.62 -33.29 -5.63
CA LYS A 623 -33.92 -33.01 -6.27
C LYS A 623 -34.91 -32.26 -5.37
N ASP A 624 -34.65 -32.22 -4.06
CA ASP A 624 -35.48 -31.51 -3.08
C ASP A 624 -35.11 -30.02 -3.00
N LEU A 625 -33.98 -29.60 -3.60
CA LEU A 625 -33.65 -28.19 -3.70
C LEU A 625 -34.59 -27.49 -4.69
N LYS A 626 -34.98 -26.27 -4.32
CA LYS A 626 -35.76 -25.40 -5.19
C LYS A 626 -34.82 -24.65 -6.14
N PRO A 627 -35.22 -24.44 -7.41
CA PRO A 627 -34.52 -23.50 -8.29
C PRO A 627 -34.43 -22.11 -7.66
N PHE A 628 -33.34 -21.42 -7.92
CA PHE A 628 -33.12 -20.05 -7.47
C PHE A 628 -32.83 -19.13 -8.65
N GLU A 629 -33.30 -17.89 -8.55
CA GLU A 629 -32.95 -16.77 -9.42
C GLU A 629 -32.63 -15.55 -8.54
N SER A 630 -31.51 -14.89 -8.82
CA SER A 630 -31.12 -13.64 -8.14
C SER A 630 -32.04 -12.48 -8.52
N CYS A 631 -32.09 -11.44 -7.70
CA CYS A 631 -32.98 -10.29 -7.93
C CYS A 631 -32.72 -9.58 -9.29
N ASP A 632 -31.46 -9.55 -9.72
CA ASP A 632 -31.02 -9.01 -11.02
C ASP A 632 -31.24 -9.99 -12.19
N LYS A 633 -31.67 -11.22 -11.91
CA LYS A 633 -31.87 -12.34 -12.85
C LYS A 633 -30.60 -12.78 -13.59
N LEU A 634 -29.44 -12.33 -13.13
CA LEU A 634 -28.15 -12.66 -13.75
C LEU A 634 -27.59 -13.98 -13.25
N THR A 635 -28.07 -14.51 -12.12
CA THR A 635 -27.63 -15.79 -11.56
C THR A 635 -28.80 -16.70 -11.28
N ARG A 636 -28.73 -17.94 -11.77
CA ARG A 636 -29.70 -19.00 -11.52
C ARG A 636 -29.02 -20.30 -11.12
N THR A 637 -29.60 -21.00 -10.14
CA THR A 637 -29.28 -22.41 -9.88
C THR A 637 -30.49 -23.25 -10.24
N ILE A 638 -30.24 -24.33 -11.00
CA ILE A 638 -31.26 -25.21 -11.54
C ILE A 638 -30.92 -26.62 -11.06
N PRO A 639 -31.54 -27.08 -9.96
CA PRO A 639 -31.38 -28.44 -9.48
C PRO A 639 -31.77 -29.48 -10.52
N ALA A 640 -31.14 -30.65 -10.43
CA ALA A 640 -31.50 -31.78 -11.26
C ALA A 640 -32.97 -32.16 -11.02
N SER A 641 -33.76 -32.26 -12.09
CA SER A 641 -35.16 -32.62 -12.01
C SER A 641 -35.47 -33.79 -12.95
N PRO A 642 -36.63 -34.45 -12.83
CA PRO A 642 -37.05 -35.47 -13.79
C PRO A 642 -37.08 -35.00 -15.24
N SER A 643 -37.28 -33.70 -15.51
CA SER A 643 -37.38 -33.14 -16.87
C SER A 643 -36.05 -32.66 -17.46
N THR A 644 -35.13 -32.12 -16.65
CA THR A 644 -33.82 -31.63 -17.09
C THR A 644 -32.69 -32.65 -16.91
N SER A 645 -32.90 -33.73 -16.14
CA SER A 645 -31.98 -34.87 -15.90
C SER A 645 -30.59 -34.59 -15.31
N TRP A 646 -30.10 -33.34 -15.33
CA TRP A 646 -28.83 -32.90 -14.74
C TRP A 646 -28.94 -31.49 -14.14
N PRO A 647 -28.08 -31.11 -13.20
CA PRO A 647 -28.06 -29.76 -12.64
C PRO A 647 -27.42 -28.75 -13.60
N ALA A 648 -27.76 -27.47 -13.42
CA ALA A 648 -27.14 -26.37 -14.14
C ALA A 648 -27.04 -25.09 -13.30
N ILE A 649 -26.05 -24.28 -13.63
CA ILE A 649 -25.86 -22.93 -13.10
C ILE A 649 -25.75 -21.98 -14.29
N GLU A 650 -26.50 -20.89 -14.23
CA GLU A 650 -26.34 -19.76 -15.15
C GLU A 650 -25.84 -18.57 -14.36
N SER A 651 -24.77 -17.92 -14.82
CA SER A 651 -24.25 -16.72 -14.18
C SER A 651 -23.35 -15.97 -15.17
N PHE A 652 -22.45 -15.12 -14.65
CA PHE A 652 -21.47 -14.41 -15.45
C PHE A 652 -20.14 -14.29 -14.70
N ILE A 653 -19.08 -14.04 -15.46
CA ILE A 653 -17.80 -13.54 -14.97
C ILE A 653 -17.62 -12.09 -15.43
N THR A 654 -16.74 -11.34 -14.76
CA THR A 654 -16.28 -10.03 -15.24
C THR A 654 -14.80 -10.15 -15.61
N THR A 655 -14.46 -9.80 -16.85
CA THR A 655 -13.09 -9.82 -17.38
C THR A 655 -12.27 -8.62 -16.86
N PRO A 656 -10.93 -8.62 -16.97
CA PRO A 656 -10.09 -7.54 -16.48
C PRO A 656 -10.45 -6.15 -17.04
N ASP A 657 -10.93 -6.08 -18.28
CA ASP A 657 -11.38 -4.85 -18.93
C ASP A 657 -12.86 -4.52 -18.69
N LYS A 658 -13.45 -5.13 -17.64
CA LYS A 658 -14.80 -4.88 -17.12
C LYS A 658 -15.93 -5.29 -18.08
N THR A 659 -15.70 -6.30 -18.90
CA THR A 659 -16.74 -6.94 -19.73
C THR A 659 -17.33 -8.14 -19.00
N ASP A 660 -18.66 -8.17 -18.86
CA ASP A 660 -19.36 -9.32 -18.34
C ASP A 660 -19.57 -10.37 -19.42
N ILE A 661 -19.17 -11.61 -19.11
CA ILE A 661 -19.32 -12.78 -19.98
C ILE A 661 -20.30 -13.74 -19.32
N PRO A 662 -21.58 -13.73 -19.74
CA PRO A 662 -22.57 -14.68 -19.27
C PRO A 662 -22.16 -16.12 -19.65
N PHE A 663 -22.45 -17.07 -18.77
CA PHE A 663 -22.22 -18.49 -18.99
C PHE A 663 -23.34 -19.37 -18.44
N ARG A 664 -23.36 -20.61 -18.92
CA ARG A 664 -24.10 -21.74 -18.36
C ARG A 664 -23.17 -22.93 -18.19
N LEU A 665 -23.10 -23.44 -16.96
CA LEU A 665 -22.34 -24.62 -16.57
C LEU A 665 -23.31 -25.73 -16.18
N GLU A 666 -23.21 -26.90 -16.80
CA GLU A 666 -24.17 -28.00 -16.57
C GLU A 666 -23.57 -29.39 -16.83
N GLY A 667 -24.30 -30.44 -16.45
CA GLY A 667 -23.91 -31.83 -16.71
C GLY A 667 -23.33 -32.51 -15.48
N ASN A 668 -22.16 -33.16 -15.62
CA ASN A 668 -21.52 -33.86 -14.50
C ASN A 668 -21.22 -32.92 -13.33
N SER A 669 -21.48 -33.39 -12.11
CA SER A 669 -21.36 -32.57 -10.90
C SER A 669 -19.98 -32.59 -10.25
N ASP A 670 -19.10 -33.53 -10.62
CA ASP A 670 -17.73 -33.61 -10.11
C ASP A 670 -16.95 -32.39 -10.59
N PRO A 671 -16.38 -31.56 -9.69
CA PRO A 671 -15.59 -30.39 -10.08
C PRO A 671 -14.37 -30.74 -10.95
N ASN A 672 -13.88 -31.98 -10.90
CA ASN A 672 -12.74 -32.45 -11.69
C ASN A 672 -13.15 -33.20 -12.97
N ALA A 673 -14.44 -33.34 -13.26
CA ALA A 673 -14.88 -33.99 -14.48
C ALA A 673 -14.42 -33.18 -15.72
N PRO A 674 -14.07 -33.87 -16.83
CA PRO A 674 -13.64 -33.22 -18.06
C PRO A 674 -14.71 -32.26 -18.58
N THR A 675 -14.31 -31.03 -18.91
CA THR A 675 -15.22 -29.98 -19.39
C THR A 675 -15.11 -29.79 -20.89
N ILE A 676 -16.26 -29.81 -21.58
CA ILE A 676 -16.38 -29.39 -22.98
C ILE A 676 -16.84 -27.93 -23.00
N VAL A 677 -16.04 -27.05 -23.58
CA VAL A 677 -16.39 -25.64 -23.77
C VAL A 677 -17.03 -25.46 -25.15
N LEU A 678 -18.25 -24.94 -25.18
CA LEU A 678 -18.98 -24.66 -26.41
C LEU A 678 -18.94 -23.15 -26.70
N SER A 679 -18.07 -22.76 -27.62
CA SER A 679 -17.98 -21.38 -28.12
C SER A 679 -19.03 -21.14 -29.19
N ASN A 680 -19.89 -20.15 -28.98
CA ASN A 680 -20.97 -19.81 -29.90
C ASN A 680 -20.45 -18.96 -31.05
N CYS A 681 -20.92 -19.26 -32.28
CA CYS A 681 -20.70 -18.37 -33.44
C CYS A 681 -21.46 -17.05 -33.25
N ILE A 682 -21.19 -16.02 -34.06
CA ILE A 682 -21.91 -14.73 -34.04
C ILE A 682 -23.43 -14.92 -34.25
N LEU A 683 -24.25 -14.03 -33.69
CA LEU A 683 -25.73 -13.95 -33.82
C LEU A 683 -26.59 -15.02 -33.11
N VAL A 684 -26.03 -16.00 -32.38
CA VAL A 684 -26.81 -17.02 -31.64
C VAL A 684 -26.54 -17.08 -30.14
N GLU A 685 -27.56 -17.27 -29.31
CA GLU A 685 -27.39 -17.48 -27.86
C GLU A 685 -26.89 -18.90 -27.56
N TRP A 686 -26.38 -19.16 -26.35
CA TRP A 686 -25.96 -20.50 -25.94
C TRP A 686 -27.06 -21.56 -26.08
N GLY A 687 -28.32 -21.13 -26.11
CA GLY A 687 -29.49 -21.98 -26.35
C GLY A 687 -29.42 -22.77 -27.66
N ILE A 688 -28.61 -22.35 -28.64
CA ILE A 688 -28.39 -23.09 -29.89
C ILE A 688 -27.94 -24.55 -29.64
N TRP A 689 -27.21 -24.78 -28.55
CA TRP A 689 -26.71 -26.12 -28.20
C TRP A 689 -27.71 -26.99 -27.45
N ASN A 690 -28.91 -26.50 -27.10
CA ASN A 690 -29.86 -27.25 -26.27
C ASN A 690 -30.18 -28.64 -26.85
N SER A 691 -30.52 -28.71 -28.15
CA SER A 691 -30.86 -29.99 -28.80
C SER A 691 -29.64 -30.92 -28.90
N PHE A 692 -28.45 -30.36 -29.15
CA PHE A 692 -27.19 -31.11 -29.15
C PHE A 692 -26.92 -31.72 -27.77
N ILE A 693 -27.02 -30.94 -26.69
CA ILE A 693 -26.73 -31.41 -25.32
C ILE A 693 -27.71 -32.50 -24.90
N THR A 694 -29.01 -32.31 -25.16
CA THR A 694 -30.04 -33.34 -24.88
C THR A 694 -29.73 -34.65 -25.59
N THR A 695 -29.34 -34.57 -26.87
CA THR A 695 -28.96 -35.75 -27.65
C THR A 695 -27.64 -36.34 -27.15
N PHE A 696 -26.65 -35.50 -26.82
CA PHE A 696 -25.34 -35.90 -26.33
C PHE A 696 -25.44 -36.68 -25.01
N PHE A 697 -26.22 -36.20 -24.04
CA PHE A 697 -26.43 -36.86 -22.75
C PHE A 697 -27.43 -38.02 -22.78
N SER A 698 -28.16 -38.22 -23.89
CA SER A 698 -28.98 -39.42 -24.08
C SER A 698 -28.13 -40.70 -24.11
N ASN A 699 -26.86 -40.59 -24.50
CA ASN A 699 -25.88 -41.66 -24.34
C ASN A 699 -25.28 -41.63 -22.91
N PRO A 700 -25.50 -42.67 -22.08
CA PRO A 700 -24.97 -42.71 -20.72
C PRO A 700 -23.45 -42.51 -20.63
N ALA A 701 -22.68 -42.94 -21.63
CA ALA A 701 -21.22 -42.78 -21.64
C ALA A 701 -20.75 -41.32 -21.66
N ASN A 702 -21.62 -40.39 -22.07
CA ASN A 702 -21.33 -38.97 -22.15
C ASN A 702 -21.63 -38.21 -20.85
N LYS A 703 -22.34 -38.82 -19.88
CA LYS A 703 -22.66 -38.19 -18.58
C LYS A 703 -21.43 -37.93 -17.69
N LYS A 704 -20.25 -38.38 -18.12
CA LYS A 704 -18.96 -38.06 -17.50
C LYS A 704 -18.46 -36.64 -17.77
N TYR A 705 -19.05 -35.92 -18.73
CA TYR A 705 -18.60 -34.58 -19.11
C TYR A 705 -19.40 -33.47 -18.42
N ARG A 706 -18.71 -32.37 -18.14
CA ARG A 706 -19.31 -31.06 -17.85
C ARG A 706 -19.41 -30.29 -19.16
N ILE A 707 -20.46 -29.50 -19.31
CA ILE A 707 -20.63 -28.60 -20.46
C ILE A 707 -20.59 -27.17 -19.97
N LEU A 708 -19.70 -26.38 -20.55
CA LEU A 708 -19.61 -24.94 -20.33
C LEU A 708 -20.00 -24.21 -21.61
N ARG A 709 -21.09 -23.46 -21.57
CA ARG A 709 -21.54 -22.59 -22.66
C ARG A 709 -21.39 -21.14 -22.23
N TYR A 710 -21.09 -20.23 -23.15
CA TYR A 710 -20.97 -18.81 -22.82
C TYR A 710 -21.34 -17.90 -23.99
N HIS A 711 -21.74 -16.67 -23.68
CA HIS A 711 -21.92 -15.64 -24.69
C HIS A 711 -20.58 -14.95 -24.93
N THR A 712 -20.07 -15.00 -26.16
CA THR A 712 -18.83 -14.31 -26.52
C THR A 712 -18.97 -12.80 -26.32
N ARG A 713 -17.85 -12.11 -26.07
CA ARG A 713 -17.78 -10.64 -26.06
C ARG A 713 -18.39 -10.04 -27.33
N GLY A 714 -19.03 -8.87 -27.18
CA GLY A 714 -19.74 -8.17 -28.26
C GLY A 714 -21.22 -8.53 -28.40
N ARG A 715 -21.79 -9.33 -27.47
CA ARG A 715 -23.23 -9.66 -27.43
C ARG A 715 -24.09 -8.66 -26.70
N THR A 716 -23.50 -7.89 -25.81
CA THR A 716 -24.13 -6.76 -25.14
C THR A 716 -23.46 -5.48 -25.63
N ASN A 717 -24.11 -4.33 -25.39
CA ASN A 717 -23.54 -3.02 -25.74
C ASN A 717 -22.25 -2.70 -24.96
N ASN A 718 -21.96 -3.44 -23.88
CA ASN A 718 -20.72 -3.32 -23.12
C ASN A 718 -19.75 -4.43 -23.54
N ALA A 719 -18.88 -4.14 -24.50
CA ALA A 719 -17.87 -5.08 -25.02
C ALA A 719 -16.45 -4.85 -24.45
N GLY A 720 -16.34 -4.00 -23.43
CA GLY A 720 -15.06 -3.57 -22.86
C GLY A 720 -14.40 -2.44 -23.65
N SER A 721 -13.24 -2.00 -23.17
CA SER A 721 -12.41 -0.96 -23.80
C SER A 721 -11.34 -1.53 -24.74
N THR A 722 -11.09 -2.84 -24.70
CA THR A 722 -10.06 -3.49 -25.51
C THR A 722 -10.59 -3.81 -26.91
N PRO A 723 -9.82 -3.53 -28.00
CA PRO A 723 -10.21 -3.94 -29.34
C PRO A 723 -10.47 -5.45 -29.44
N VAL A 724 -11.59 -5.84 -30.05
CA VAL A 724 -11.96 -7.25 -30.19
C VAL A 724 -11.06 -7.93 -31.22
N THR A 725 -10.13 -8.77 -30.74
CA THR A 725 -9.25 -9.62 -31.55
C THR A 725 -9.51 -11.10 -31.25
N MET A 726 -8.96 -12.00 -32.06
CA MET A 726 -9.01 -13.43 -31.78
C MET A 726 -8.30 -13.79 -30.47
N ASP A 727 -7.19 -13.10 -30.15
CA ASP A 727 -6.46 -13.29 -28.91
C ASP A 727 -7.32 -12.90 -27.71
N LEU A 728 -8.01 -11.75 -27.77
CA LEU A 728 -8.92 -11.32 -26.71
C LEU A 728 -10.07 -12.31 -26.50
N LEU A 729 -10.63 -12.88 -27.58
CA LEU A 729 -11.69 -13.89 -27.48
C LEU A 729 -11.18 -15.21 -26.87
N ALA A 730 -9.90 -15.56 -27.10
CA ALA A 730 -9.25 -16.69 -26.44
C ALA A 730 -8.99 -16.39 -24.95
N ASP A 731 -8.54 -15.17 -24.63
CA ASP A 731 -8.34 -14.70 -23.27
C ASP A 731 -9.64 -14.69 -22.45
N ASP A 732 -10.79 -14.37 -23.06
CA ASP A 732 -12.11 -14.47 -22.42
C ASP A 732 -12.42 -15.91 -21.98
N ILE A 733 -12.06 -16.92 -22.79
CA ILE A 733 -12.21 -18.34 -22.42
C ILE A 733 -11.30 -18.66 -21.25
N ILE A 734 -10.05 -18.18 -21.27
CA ILE A 734 -9.09 -18.39 -20.17
C ILE A 734 -9.61 -17.75 -18.88
N ALA A 735 -10.14 -16.53 -18.95
CA ALA A 735 -10.75 -15.85 -17.81
C ALA A 735 -11.93 -16.64 -17.25
N LEU A 736 -12.79 -17.20 -18.12
CA LEU A 736 -13.92 -18.03 -17.74
C LEU A 736 -13.50 -19.32 -17.03
N LEU A 737 -12.52 -20.02 -17.58
CA LEU A 737 -11.97 -21.24 -16.97
C LEU A 737 -11.32 -20.95 -15.61
N ASN A 738 -10.56 -19.85 -15.49
CA ASN A 738 -9.94 -19.45 -14.23
C ASN A 738 -10.99 -19.10 -13.17
N ALA A 739 -12.01 -18.31 -13.52
CA ALA A 739 -13.09 -17.92 -12.61
C ALA A 739 -13.90 -19.12 -12.10
N LEU A 740 -14.10 -20.12 -12.96
CA LEU A 740 -14.77 -21.38 -12.64
C LEU A 740 -13.81 -22.45 -12.08
N ARG A 741 -12.51 -22.14 -11.93
CA ARG A 741 -11.47 -23.07 -11.46
C ARG A 741 -11.47 -24.40 -12.23
N ILE A 742 -11.67 -24.32 -13.54
CA ILE A 742 -11.65 -25.48 -14.43
C ILE A 742 -10.22 -25.66 -14.95
N PRO A 743 -9.65 -26.87 -14.87
CA PRO A 743 -8.36 -27.22 -15.47
C PRO A 743 -8.21 -26.72 -16.90
N LYS A 744 -7.10 -26.05 -17.20
CA LYS A 744 -6.75 -25.71 -18.59
C LYS A 744 -6.45 -27.00 -19.37
N PRO A 745 -6.81 -27.07 -20.66
CA PRO A 745 -6.33 -28.14 -21.52
C PRO A 745 -4.79 -28.13 -21.53
N ARG A 746 -4.16 -29.29 -21.30
CA ARG A 746 -2.71 -29.40 -21.49
C ARG A 746 -2.41 -29.16 -22.98
N PRO A 747 -1.41 -28.32 -23.31
CA PRO A 747 -1.02 -28.08 -24.69
C PRO A 747 -0.61 -29.36 -25.41
#